data_AF-A0A5N5QAV5-F1
#
_entry.id   AF-A0A5N5QAV5-F1
#
_cell.length_a   1.000
_cell.length_b   1.000
_cell.length_c   1.000
_cell.angle_alpha   90.00
_cell.angle_beta   90.00
_cell.angle_gamma   90.00
#
_symmetry.space_group_name_H-M   'P 1'
#
loop_
_entity.id
_entity.type
_entity.pdbx_description
1 polymer ?
#
loop_
_entity_poly.entity_id
_entity_poly.type
_entity_poly.pdbx_seq_one_letter_code
_entity_poly.pdbx_strand_id
1 'polypeptide(L)'
;MSIRGRAGRFKDALGDASAQPLPQDVSFGSYQSSFASPGPMSRKPNNPTSTPRRRSSTRTITGPDDSLGTPVGPQRINSFALRDVDESLDRLAEISGGGGDSPVPSPEKDKRSLLLDSVDKGTKLKDSKTGATDKGPTMTLREQEKVRIVYDLRPELIVVQLIDQVKRENFALKLKVHFLEERLNQLAPDHLESALKQNISLKIEVQSQRVELKKHKKAAADAERAMAELRREMEISGSSSVALQDERARRIETERLLDERERELRALRRRVGSGGSGEVSELRSRNAQLEDELEEARQALTDTNDALERSAHGAIDDLEDENAALRHEAQAQLDALAQLGEERDDAREELDTLRLAHEQLIRRHEASLQERSASRLQFEDERTEREALEEDVNALRDKLTATNIEMESRENEFRVLEAELRADMDERDAEWRQEMAELGSRVEELQDALAAREEELRELRLRNEDLEDNTHHLHDQVETAFAHVETERNALISEKEEREAELEAANADIAAQAKRIYELEEALDATQSAETEARQEREVEMQVVAALKEKLADTKDELRSLQDSYVVLEAQLVELRAREQSLARRDDMIAEELEELRVVQEELEVEKRKLETELLETEEKWERERAEREREARVWAGRVEDAERLQARAVDELEHDLEHARNELRSVELALGQRESDLAAVQAALRSLEAARANSTTDKFSMELELDRLQRDLERCEDELARVRRELADAETRAREREGVVDKMHAEKRDLETQLAVQRQARLNLSEKLDAAQTVSLSSIPPALANTLQSLKAAESETATFKSRVTELESRLSKDQRSHSTTESQYREQITERNTLLLTICKYVDQVLGADKKRPNDGKPFTNFSVFHDRILERLRSLTLINTEFVKRSKELEARLMGKIQDLNKALDNRMKGLDKFEASLRNVAETKQGWKKKLIVKEGELDALRAHNDDLLIQIRQLRRTSSGEGVAAGTEIRSLSARAQNAERRLQNAQNQLAAAEERFSQQSERNASSEIKWEARVKEYEARVKAAEEKVKRERQGAKERAAELENAIKSLERQLERERKRSAQLTELNDLNKVNLGS
;
A
#
# COMPACT_ATOMS: atom_id res chain seq x y z
N MET A 1 17.93 -77.72 50.68
CA MET A 1 17.40 -77.96 52.05
C MET A 1 17.64 -76.68 52.84
N SER A 2 16.70 -76.06 53.56
CA SER A 2 15.27 -76.34 53.79
C SER A 2 14.52 -75.00 53.91
N ILE A 3 13.39 -74.73 53.22
CA ILE A 3 12.01 -75.27 53.30
C ILE A 3 11.12 -74.52 54.32
N ARG A 4 10.10 -73.80 53.77
CA ARG A 4 8.83 -73.31 54.37
C ARG A 4 8.89 -72.28 55.53
N GLY A 5 7.90 -71.38 55.71
CA GLY A 5 6.79 -70.97 54.81
C GLY A 5 5.43 -70.73 55.49
N ARG A 6 4.58 -69.87 54.87
CA ARG A 6 3.21 -69.44 55.27
C ARG A 6 3.11 -68.52 56.51
N ALA A 7 2.18 -67.56 56.60
CA ALA A 7 1.24 -66.99 55.62
C ALA A 7 0.78 -65.55 56.00
N GLY A 8 0.17 -64.81 55.05
CA GLY A 8 -0.24 -63.39 55.12
C GLY A 8 -1.34 -63.00 56.14
N ARG A 9 -1.99 -61.84 56.03
CA ARG A 9 -2.16 -60.87 54.91
C ARG A 9 -2.17 -59.40 55.45
N PHE A 10 -2.56 -58.30 54.78
CA PHE A 10 -3.13 -58.00 53.44
C PHE A 10 -2.97 -56.48 53.12
N LYS A 11 -3.11 -56.09 51.83
CA LYS A 11 -3.60 -54.79 51.26
C LYS A 11 -3.09 -53.43 51.81
N ASP A 12 -2.79 -52.39 51.04
CA ASP A 12 -2.58 -52.15 49.58
C ASP A 12 -1.54 -50.98 49.53
N ALA A 13 -0.41 -51.03 48.81
CA ALA A 13 -0.21 -50.85 47.35
C ALA A 13 -0.51 -49.40 46.86
N LEU A 14 0.36 -48.65 46.17
CA LEU A 14 1.74 -48.81 45.64
C LEU A 14 2.55 -47.51 45.94
N GLY A 15 3.86 -47.34 45.74
CA GLY A 15 4.87 -48.15 45.02
C GLY A 15 5.11 -47.64 43.58
N ASP A 16 6.30 -47.65 43.00
CA ASP A 16 7.65 -48.00 43.49
C ASP A 16 8.72 -47.15 42.75
N ALA A 17 9.99 -47.16 43.17
CA ALA A 17 10.97 -46.10 42.82
C ALA A 17 12.44 -46.57 42.71
N SER A 18 13.35 -45.66 42.28
CA SER A 18 14.85 -45.78 42.29
C SER A 18 15.43 -46.84 41.31
N ALA A 19 16.75 -47.03 41.07
CA ALA A 19 17.94 -46.14 40.99
C ALA A 19 19.22 -46.87 40.45
N GLN A 20 20.10 -46.13 39.75
CA GLN A 20 21.59 -46.30 39.64
C GLN A 20 22.20 -47.67 39.13
N PRO A 21 23.52 -48.02 39.30
CA PRO A 21 24.61 -47.69 38.34
C PRO A 21 25.64 -48.83 37.97
N LEU A 22 26.76 -48.47 37.28
CA LEU A 22 28.06 -49.18 37.01
C LEU A 22 28.20 -50.03 35.71
N PRO A 23 29.43 -50.30 35.17
CA PRO A 23 30.73 -49.60 35.19
C PRO A 23 31.43 -49.49 33.77
N GLN A 24 32.74 -49.19 33.73
CA GLN A 24 33.62 -48.96 32.54
C GLN A 24 34.31 -50.23 31.98
N ASP A 25 34.86 -50.21 30.75
CA ASP A 25 36.29 -50.54 30.47
C ASP A 25 36.84 -50.28 29.01
N VAL A 26 38.19 -50.16 28.87
CA VAL A 26 39.19 -50.28 27.74
C VAL A 26 38.84 -50.23 26.21
N SER A 27 39.72 -49.93 25.21
CA SER A 27 41.09 -49.31 25.11
C SER A 27 41.57 -49.10 23.63
N PHE A 28 42.64 -48.29 23.44
CA PHE A 28 43.57 -48.12 22.28
C PHE A 28 43.17 -47.19 21.09
N GLY A 29 44.09 -46.50 20.40
CA GLY A 29 45.47 -46.09 20.79
C GLY A 29 46.56 -45.98 19.69
N SER A 30 47.09 -44.76 19.45
CA SER A 30 48.43 -44.43 18.85
C SER A 30 48.64 -44.67 17.33
N TYR A 31 49.51 -44.00 16.54
CA TYR A 31 50.78 -43.25 16.77
C TYR A 31 50.94 -41.95 15.91
N GLN A 32 52.13 -41.32 15.90
CA GLN A 32 52.43 -39.95 15.41
C GLN A 32 53.41 -39.86 14.21
N SER A 33 53.42 -38.70 13.53
CA SER A 33 54.59 -37.93 13.02
C SER A 33 55.45 -38.37 11.80
N SER A 34 55.34 -37.57 10.72
CA SER A 34 56.41 -36.89 9.94
C SER A 34 57.63 -37.62 9.31
N PHE A 35 57.80 -37.52 7.98
CA PHE A 35 59.06 -37.01 7.34
C PHE A 35 58.84 -36.54 5.87
N ALA A 36 59.89 -36.11 5.16
CA ALA A 36 59.86 -35.32 3.91
C ALA A 36 60.36 -36.02 2.61
N SER A 37 60.29 -35.28 1.49
CA SER A 37 60.49 -35.65 0.06
C SER A 37 61.84 -36.29 -0.33
N PRO A 38 61.91 -36.97 -1.51
CA PRO A 38 62.52 -36.31 -2.69
C PRO A 38 61.87 -36.63 -4.07
N GLY A 39 62.32 -35.94 -5.15
CA GLY A 39 62.01 -36.24 -6.56
C GLY A 39 63.09 -37.11 -7.25
N PRO A 40 63.40 -37.00 -8.59
CA PRO A 40 63.01 -35.95 -9.57
C PRO A 40 62.78 -36.44 -11.04
N MET A 41 62.90 -35.52 -12.04
CA MET A 41 62.98 -35.69 -13.52
C MET A 41 61.66 -35.86 -14.31
N SER A 42 61.49 -35.38 -15.57
CA SER A 42 62.12 -34.30 -16.39
C SER A 42 61.25 -34.12 -17.66
N ARG A 43 60.91 -32.94 -18.20
CA ARG A 43 61.77 -32.01 -19.01
C ARG A 43 61.07 -30.65 -19.24
N LYS A 44 61.88 -29.62 -19.59
CA LYS A 44 61.48 -28.35 -20.27
C LYS A 44 62.12 -28.35 -21.69
N PRO A 45 62.38 -27.23 -22.43
CA PRO A 45 61.87 -25.83 -22.39
C PRO A 45 61.53 -25.22 -23.79
N ASN A 46 60.91 -24.01 -23.84
CA ASN A 46 61.52 -22.79 -24.43
C ASN A 46 60.53 -21.62 -24.71
N ASN A 47 61.07 -20.40 -24.60
CA ASN A 47 60.64 -19.13 -25.22
C ASN A 47 61.67 -18.82 -26.36
N PRO A 48 61.62 -17.76 -27.22
CA PRO A 48 60.82 -16.52 -27.17
C PRO A 48 60.28 -15.98 -28.53
N THR A 49 59.73 -14.74 -28.52
CA THR A 49 59.59 -13.77 -29.66
C THR A 49 58.80 -14.19 -30.91
N SER A 50 57.68 -13.52 -31.26
CA SER A 50 57.74 -12.25 -32.02
C SER A 50 56.35 -11.58 -32.24
N THR A 51 56.36 -10.27 -32.46
CA THR A 51 55.24 -9.32 -32.79
C THR A 51 54.98 -9.24 -34.33
N PRO A 52 53.95 -8.55 -34.91
CA PRO A 52 53.25 -7.34 -34.40
C PRO A 52 51.76 -7.01 -34.81
N ARG A 53 51.18 -5.98 -34.14
CA ARG A 53 49.96 -5.17 -34.49
C ARG A 53 48.61 -5.95 -34.52
N ARG A 54 47.43 -5.46 -34.09
CA ARG A 54 46.77 -4.19 -33.66
C ARG A 54 45.62 -4.58 -32.65
N ARG A 55 44.84 -3.74 -31.92
CA ARG A 55 44.78 -2.28 -31.72
C ARG A 55 44.62 -1.91 -30.21
N SER A 56 43.79 -0.91 -29.82
CA SER A 56 44.18 0.00 -28.71
C SER A 56 43.06 0.78 -27.95
N SER A 57 43.12 0.78 -26.60
CA SER A 57 43.17 1.94 -25.63
C SER A 57 42.39 3.26 -25.86
N THR A 58 41.99 4.12 -24.90
CA THR A 58 41.84 4.24 -23.39
C THR A 58 41.12 5.59 -23.15
N ARG A 59 40.41 5.98 -22.06
CA ARG A 59 40.26 5.63 -20.61
C ARG A 59 41.12 6.43 -19.61
N THR A 60 40.46 6.99 -18.58
CA THR A 60 40.96 7.54 -17.26
C THR A 60 41.71 8.90 -17.21
N ILE A 61 41.06 9.95 -16.69
CA ILE A 61 41.30 10.72 -15.40
C ILE A 61 42.79 10.95 -14.98
N THR A 62 43.29 12.15 -14.59
CA THR A 62 42.93 13.06 -13.45
C THR A 62 43.41 14.53 -13.64
N GLY A 63 43.09 15.47 -12.71
CA GLY A 63 43.69 16.82 -12.55
C GLY A 63 44.94 16.88 -11.64
N PRO A 64 45.33 18.01 -10.96
CA PRO A 64 44.56 19.25 -10.66
C PRO A 64 45.33 20.63 -10.77
N ASP A 65 44.69 21.69 -10.25
CA ASP A 65 45.18 22.96 -9.63
C ASP A 65 45.61 24.28 -10.37
N ASP A 66 45.13 25.37 -9.74
CA ASP A 66 45.62 26.76 -9.51
C ASP A 66 45.54 27.99 -10.48
N SER A 67 44.62 28.91 -10.10
CA SER A 67 44.78 30.39 -9.96
C SER A 67 44.66 31.43 -11.12
N LEU A 68 43.70 32.37 -10.92
CA LEU A 68 43.69 33.85 -11.13
C LEU A 68 44.03 34.54 -12.49
N GLY A 69 43.11 35.41 -12.96
CA GLY A 69 43.39 36.48 -13.95
C GLY A 69 42.19 37.22 -14.59
N THR A 70 41.93 38.47 -14.19
CA THR A 70 41.05 39.49 -14.84
C THR A 70 41.91 40.73 -15.25
N PRO A 71 41.45 41.86 -15.90
CA PRO A 71 40.08 42.42 -16.06
C PRO A 71 39.75 43.27 -17.34
N VAL A 72 38.56 43.92 -17.38
CA VAL A 72 38.07 45.03 -18.28
C VAL A 72 37.94 44.71 -19.80
N GLY A 73 36.94 45.14 -20.61
CA GLY A 73 35.81 46.10 -20.53
C GLY A 73 35.89 47.15 -21.67
N PRO A 74 34.89 48.03 -21.97
CA PRO A 74 33.46 48.09 -21.58
C PRO A 74 32.46 48.40 -22.74
N GLN A 75 31.13 48.36 -22.51
CA GLN A 75 30.18 49.51 -22.65
C GLN A 75 28.68 49.13 -22.50
N ARG A 76 28.03 49.76 -21.49
CA ARG A 76 26.61 50.21 -21.35
C ARG A 76 25.46 49.16 -21.32
N ILE A 77 24.47 49.15 -20.40
CA ILE A 77 23.75 50.17 -19.56
C ILE A 77 22.69 50.96 -20.36
N ASN A 78 21.39 51.10 -20.04
CA ASN A 78 20.43 50.60 -19.01
C ASN A 78 18.98 50.97 -19.51
N SER A 79 17.81 50.71 -18.89
CA SER A 79 17.26 49.68 -17.96
C SER A 79 15.79 50.07 -17.59
N PHE A 80 15.00 49.18 -16.97
CA PHE A 80 13.64 49.43 -16.38
C PHE A 80 12.51 49.78 -17.40
N ALA A 81 11.21 49.68 -17.11
CA ALA A 81 10.42 48.83 -16.19
C ALA A 81 8.89 49.01 -16.44
N LEU A 82 8.08 48.10 -15.87
CA LEU A 82 6.65 48.23 -15.46
C LEU A 82 5.54 48.70 -16.45
N ARG A 83 4.40 48.00 -16.34
CA ARG A 83 2.98 48.43 -16.49
C ARG A 83 2.38 48.84 -17.85
N ASP A 84 1.21 48.24 -18.07
CA ASP A 84 -0.11 48.84 -18.36
C ASP A 84 -0.29 49.96 -19.42
N VAL A 85 -0.96 49.56 -20.52
CA VAL A 85 -2.22 50.15 -21.05
C VAL A 85 -2.22 51.52 -21.79
N ASP A 86 -3.03 51.52 -22.87
CA ASP A 86 -3.63 52.62 -23.66
C ASP A 86 -2.78 53.58 -24.52
N GLU A 87 -3.28 53.80 -25.74
CA GLU A 87 -3.73 55.15 -26.13
C GLU A 87 -4.92 55.11 -27.14
N SER A 88 -6.14 54.98 -26.59
CA SER A 88 -7.32 55.82 -26.84
C SER A 88 -7.67 56.36 -28.26
N LEU A 89 -8.90 56.07 -28.73
CA LEU A 89 -10.03 57.03 -28.95
C LEU A 89 -11.22 56.28 -29.63
N ASP A 90 -12.40 56.17 -28.99
CA ASP A 90 -13.58 57.07 -29.08
C ASP A 90 -14.37 56.99 -30.44
N ARG A 91 -15.73 56.97 -30.49
CA ARG A 91 -16.76 57.30 -29.46
C ARG A 91 -18.20 56.85 -29.84
N LEU A 92 -19.11 56.84 -28.85
CA LEU A 92 -20.61 56.87 -28.92
C LEU A 92 -21.37 55.61 -29.40
N ALA A 93 -22.54 55.22 -28.85
CA ALA A 93 -23.28 55.66 -27.65
C ALA A 93 -24.31 54.59 -27.15
N GLU A 94 -24.98 54.90 -26.02
CA GLU A 94 -25.92 54.08 -25.22
C GLU A 94 -27.31 53.88 -25.92
N ILE A 95 -28.33 53.18 -25.39
CA ILE A 95 -29.18 53.50 -24.21
C ILE A 95 -30.08 52.30 -23.82
N SER A 96 -30.23 52.02 -22.51
CA SER A 96 -31.33 51.27 -21.82
C SER A 96 -31.53 49.77 -22.19
N GLY A 97 -32.06 48.89 -21.33
CA GLY A 97 -32.48 48.98 -19.93
C GLY A 97 -33.05 47.62 -19.46
N GLY A 98 -33.01 47.32 -18.16
CA GLY A 98 -33.30 45.97 -17.64
C GLY A 98 -34.69 45.75 -17.04
N GLY A 99 -35.01 44.48 -16.75
CA GLY A 99 -36.12 44.08 -15.86
C GLY A 99 -36.85 42.78 -16.27
N GLY A 100 -37.38 42.05 -15.28
CA GLY A 100 -38.61 41.24 -15.45
C GLY A 100 -38.51 39.74 -15.71
N ASP A 101 -38.25 38.97 -14.64
CA ASP A 101 -39.00 37.75 -14.23
C ASP A 101 -39.09 36.49 -15.15
N SER A 102 -39.64 35.42 -14.57
CA SER A 102 -40.10 34.17 -15.20
C SER A 102 -41.56 34.30 -15.73
N PRO A 103 -42.13 33.36 -16.54
CA PRO A 103 -41.81 31.93 -16.63
C PRO A 103 -41.86 31.26 -18.04
N VAL A 104 -41.55 29.95 -18.03
CA VAL A 104 -41.90 28.84 -18.97
C VAL A 104 -43.34 28.99 -19.55
N PRO A 105 -43.67 28.71 -20.85
CA PRO A 105 -43.30 27.49 -21.62
C PRO A 105 -42.93 27.64 -23.13
N SER A 106 -42.67 26.47 -23.77
CA SER A 106 -42.55 26.19 -25.23
C SER A 106 -43.89 26.39 -26.01
N PRO A 107 -44.02 26.19 -27.37
CA PRO A 107 -43.09 25.57 -28.34
C PRO A 107 -43.03 26.17 -29.79
N GLU A 108 -42.34 25.44 -30.69
CA GLU A 108 -42.50 25.34 -32.18
C GLU A 108 -41.94 26.39 -33.20
N LYS A 109 -41.16 25.83 -34.14
CA LYS A 109 -41.15 25.99 -35.63
C LYS A 109 -40.48 27.18 -36.39
N ASP A 110 -39.71 26.72 -37.39
CA ASP A 110 -39.51 27.21 -38.77
C ASP A 110 -39.00 28.63 -39.14
N LYS A 111 -37.71 28.66 -39.49
CA LYS A 111 -37.13 28.92 -40.84
C LYS A 111 -37.49 30.18 -41.67
N ARG A 112 -36.44 30.67 -42.35
CA ARG A 112 -36.36 31.68 -43.45
C ARG A 112 -36.45 33.14 -42.96
N SER A 113 -35.60 34.09 -43.39
CA SER A 113 -34.84 34.34 -44.63
C SER A 113 -35.64 34.92 -45.81
N LEU A 114 -35.57 36.25 -45.96
CA LEU A 114 -35.67 36.98 -47.23
C LEU A 114 -34.56 38.06 -47.18
N LEU A 115 -33.70 38.26 -48.18
CA LEU A 115 -33.88 38.65 -49.60
C LEU A 115 -34.16 40.14 -49.83
N LEU A 116 -33.39 40.70 -50.77
CA LEU A 116 -33.63 41.94 -51.49
C LEU A 116 -33.50 41.56 -52.99
N ASP A 117 -34.61 41.34 -53.69
CA ASP A 117 -35.30 42.30 -54.58
C ASP A 117 -34.56 42.48 -55.94
N SER A 118 -35.01 41.86 -57.04
CA SER A 118 -36.02 42.36 -58.03
C SER A 118 -35.40 43.25 -59.14
N VAL A 119 -35.70 43.19 -60.44
CA VAL A 119 -36.57 42.35 -61.35
C VAL A 119 -35.98 42.52 -62.81
N ASP A 120 -36.40 42.02 -63.99
CA ASP A 120 -37.66 41.55 -64.59
C ASP A 120 -37.46 40.78 -65.96
N LYS A 121 -38.56 40.39 -66.61
CA LYS A 121 -38.85 39.97 -68.02
C LYS A 121 -37.74 39.88 -69.11
N GLY A 122 -37.80 38.82 -69.95
CA GLY A 122 -36.93 38.63 -71.16
C GLY A 122 -37.47 37.88 -72.42
N THR A 123 -38.13 36.72 -72.28
CA THR A 123 -38.83 35.91 -73.35
C THR A 123 -38.05 35.01 -74.36
N LYS A 124 -38.74 33.92 -74.80
CA LYS A 124 -38.68 33.12 -76.07
C LYS A 124 -37.79 31.86 -76.27
N LEU A 125 -38.51 30.72 -76.39
CA LEU A 125 -38.40 29.51 -77.27
C LEU A 125 -37.33 29.51 -78.40
N LYS A 126 -36.78 28.36 -78.89
CA LYS A 126 -37.52 27.35 -79.72
C LYS A 126 -36.66 26.13 -80.24
N ASP A 127 -37.25 24.92 -80.26
CA ASP A 127 -37.22 23.73 -81.21
C ASP A 127 -36.06 23.47 -82.23
N SER A 128 -35.73 22.26 -82.75
CA SER A 128 -36.09 20.82 -82.51
C SER A 128 -35.40 19.87 -83.56
N LYS A 129 -35.80 18.56 -83.60
CA LYS A 129 -35.96 17.65 -84.80
C LYS A 129 -34.94 16.48 -84.98
N THR A 130 -35.25 15.39 -85.73
CA THR A 130 -35.96 14.13 -85.32
C THR A 130 -35.96 13.03 -86.42
N GLY A 131 -35.99 11.73 -86.06
CA GLY A 131 -36.53 10.60 -86.87
C GLY A 131 -35.65 9.32 -86.94
N ALA A 132 -36.15 8.09 -87.17
CA ALA A 132 -37.54 7.55 -87.25
C ALA A 132 -37.58 5.97 -87.29
N THR A 133 -38.78 5.36 -87.25
CA THR A 133 -39.14 3.90 -87.41
C THR A 133 -38.82 2.94 -86.23
N ASP A 134 -39.69 2.11 -85.62
CA ASP A 134 -41.12 1.69 -85.81
C ASP A 134 -41.37 0.71 -87.00
N LYS A 135 -42.01 -0.49 -86.93
CA LYS A 135 -43.04 -1.15 -86.04
C LYS A 135 -42.69 -2.66 -85.86
N GLY A 136 -43.13 -3.44 -84.85
CA GLY A 136 -44.50 -3.88 -84.47
C GLY A 136 -44.59 -5.43 -84.58
N PRO A 137 -45.37 -6.21 -83.77
CA PRO A 137 -46.82 -6.00 -83.55
C PRO A 137 -47.39 -6.26 -82.12
N THR A 138 -48.29 -5.35 -81.69
CA THR A 138 -49.64 -5.52 -81.06
C THR A 138 -50.03 -6.71 -80.15
N MET A 139 -50.99 -6.60 -79.20
CA MET A 139 -51.59 -5.51 -78.36
C MET A 139 -52.85 -6.05 -77.66
N THR A 140 -53.23 -5.52 -76.49
CA THR A 140 -54.64 -5.46 -76.02
C THR A 140 -54.89 -4.20 -75.18
N LEU A 141 -56.06 -3.57 -75.34
CA LEU A 141 -56.41 -2.32 -74.68
C LEU A 141 -57.11 -2.55 -73.33
N ARG A 142 -56.70 -1.82 -72.27
CA ARG A 142 -57.66 -1.37 -71.24
C ARG A 142 -57.30 -0.12 -70.42
N GLU A 143 -56.05 0.34 -70.38
CA GLU A 143 -55.63 1.44 -69.48
C GLU A 143 -55.06 2.70 -70.16
N GLN A 144 -55.25 2.87 -71.48
CA GLN A 144 -55.07 4.18 -72.13
C GLN A 144 -56.28 5.12 -71.90
N GLU A 145 -56.64 5.39 -70.64
CA GLU A 145 -57.74 6.31 -70.30
C GLU A 145 -57.48 7.19 -69.05
N LYS A 146 -56.24 7.26 -68.56
CA LYS A 146 -55.83 8.15 -67.45
C LYS A 146 -54.63 9.06 -67.75
N VAL A 147 -54.44 9.41 -69.03
CA VAL A 147 -53.71 10.62 -69.39
C VAL A 147 -54.69 11.80 -69.32
N ARG A 148 -54.32 12.87 -68.57
CA ARG A 148 -54.90 14.23 -68.68
C ARG A 148 -56.32 14.47 -68.11
N ILE A 149 -56.66 13.85 -66.99
CA ILE A 149 -57.52 14.48 -65.96
C ILE A 149 -56.82 14.30 -64.59
N VAL A 150 -56.98 15.25 -63.67
CA VAL A 150 -56.30 15.33 -62.37
C VAL A 150 -54.80 15.65 -62.49
N TYR A 151 -54.50 16.85 -62.98
CA TYR A 151 -53.24 17.55 -62.62
C TYR A 151 -53.36 18.29 -61.27
N ASP A 152 -54.51 18.19 -60.60
CA ASP A 152 -54.92 19.05 -59.47
C ASP A 152 -55.07 18.34 -58.10
N LEU A 153 -55.07 17.00 -58.01
CA LEU A 153 -55.22 16.26 -56.74
C LEU A 153 -54.26 15.05 -56.61
N ARG A 154 -52.95 15.28 -56.70
CA ARG A 154 -51.93 14.26 -56.33
C ARG A 154 -50.72 14.66 -55.45
N PRO A 155 -50.63 15.86 -54.81
CA PRO A 155 -49.71 16.03 -53.69
C PRO A 155 -49.97 14.97 -52.60
N GLU A 156 -51.23 14.78 -52.20
CA GLU A 156 -51.60 13.87 -51.12
C GLU A 156 -51.30 12.40 -51.43
N LEU A 157 -51.46 11.91 -52.66
CA LEU A 157 -51.15 10.49 -52.91
C LEU A 157 -49.63 10.23 -52.91
N ILE A 158 -48.82 11.18 -53.39
CA ILE A 158 -47.36 11.07 -53.29
C ILE A 158 -46.91 11.24 -51.84
N VAL A 159 -47.51 12.17 -51.08
CA VAL A 159 -47.24 12.34 -49.65
C VAL A 159 -47.72 11.15 -48.83
N VAL A 160 -48.86 10.51 -49.14
CA VAL A 160 -49.32 9.27 -48.49
C VAL A 160 -48.43 8.09 -48.89
N GLN A 161 -48.04 7.94 -50.16
CA GLN A 161 -47.07 6.92 -50.55
C GLN A 161 -45.71 7.14 -49.89
N LEU A 162 -45.23 8.38 -49.77
CA LEU A 162 -43.98 8.72 -49.08
C LEU A 162 -44.12 8.58 -47.56
N ILE A 163 -45.28 8.87 -46.97
CA ILE A 163 -45.56 8.63 -45.55
C ILE A 163 -45.72 7.13 -45.28
N ASP A 164 -46.27 6.34 -46.18
CA ASP A 164 -46.38 4.89 -46.01
C ASP A 164 -45.08 4.16 -46.40
N GLN A 165 -44.24 4.77 -47.25
CA GLN A 165 -42.83 4.44 -47.42
C GLN A 165 -42.07 4.73 -46.13
N VAL A 166 -42.08 5.98 -45.66
CA VAL A 166 -41.43 6.42 -44.41
C VAL A 166 -42.00 5.73 -43.18
N LYS A 167 -43.27 5.29 -43.13
CA LYS A 167 -43.83 4.43 -42.05
C LYS A 167 -43.37 2.99 -42.18
N ARG A 168 -43.26 2.41 -43.39
CA ARG A 168 -42.68 1.08 -43.58
C ARG A 168 -41.19 1.09 -43.27
N GLU A 169 -40.49 2.17 -43.57
CA GLU A 169 -39.12 2.44 -43.17
C GLU A 169 -39.03 2.75 -41.67
N ASN A 170 -39.99 3.45 -41.04
CA ASN A 170 -40.05 3.63 -39.59
C ASN A 170 -40.37 2.31 -38.87
N PHE A 171 -41.17 1.44 -39.47
CA PHE A 171 -41.52 0.13 -38.94
C PHE A 171 -40.36 -0.86 -39.15
N ALA A 172 -39.68 -0.81 -40.29
CA ALA A 172 -38.45 -1.56 -40.53
C ALA A 172 -37.28 -1.04 -39.68
N LEU A 173 -37.18 0.28 -39.43
CA LEU A 173 -36.24 0.88 -38.50
C LEU A 173 -36.61 0.57 -37.05
N LYS A 174 -37.90 0.48 -36.69
CA LYS A 174 -38.33 0.06 -35.34
C LYS A 174 -38.16 -1.44 -35.12
N LEU A 175 -38.36 -2.28 -36.14
CA LEU A 175 -37.95 -3.68 -36.10
C LEU A 175 -36.43 -3.81 -36.06
N LYS A 176 -35.68 -3.00 -36.81
CA LYS A 176 -34.22 -3.05 -36.80
C LYS A 176 -33.62 -2.46 -35.52
N VAL A 177 -34.25 -1.45 -34.92
CA VAL A 177 -33.92 -0.94 -33.58
C VAL A 177 -34.31 -1.98 -32.54
N HIS A 178 -35.52 -2.56 -32.56
CA HIS A 178 -35.89 -3.65 -31.64
C HIS A 178 -34.95 -4.85 -31.78
N PHE A 179 -34.61 -5.30 -32.99
CA PHE A 179 -33.65 -6.39 -33.21
C PHE A 179 -32.20 -5.99 -32.93
N LEU A 180 -31.85 -4.70 -32.93
CA LEU A 180 -30.54 -4.23 -32.45
C LEU A 180 -30.52 -4.10 -30.93
N GLU A 181 -31.60 -3.66 -30.28
CA GLU A 181 -31.79 -3.62 -28.83
C GLU A 181 -31.87 -5.03 -28.24
N GLU A 182 -32.57 -5.95 -28.90
CA GLU A 182 -32.65 -7.37 -28.56
C GLU A 182 -31.32 -8.08 -28.79
N ARG A 183 -30.60 -7.76 -29.88
CA ARG A 183 -29.24 -8.27 -30.11
C ARG A 183 -28.19 -7.62 -29.20
N LEU A 184 -28.39 -6.39 -28.75
CA LEU A 184 -27.55 -5.70 -27.76
C LEU A 184 -27.82 -6.26 -26.35
N ASN A 185 -29.07 -6.55 -26.02
CA ASN A 185 -29.44 -7.28 -24.79
C ASN A 185 -28.90 -8.72 -24.78
N GLN A 186 -28.74 -9.36 -25.95
CA GLN A 186 -28.15 -10.69 -26.08
C GLN A 186 -26.61 -10.69 -26.13
N LEU A 187 -25.96 -9.63 -26.64
CA LEU A 187 -24.50 -9.53 -26.74
C LEU A 187 -23.84 -8.76 -25.58
N ALA A 188 -24.58 -7.86 -24.92
CA ALA A 188 -24.04 -6.88 -23.99
C ALA A 188 -25.05 -6.47 -22.88
N PRO A 189 -25.74 -7.42 -22.19
CA PRO A 189 -26.68 -7.08 -21.12
C PRO A 189 -26.03 -6.26 -20.01
N ASP A 190 -24.78 -6.57 -19.66
CA ASP A 190 -24.01 -5.85 -18.63
C ASP A 190 -23.74 -4.39 -19.01
N HIS A 191 -23.59 -4.06 -20.30
CA HIS A 191 -23.40 -2.67 -20.73
C HIS A 191 -24.71 -1.88 -20.73
N LEU A 192 -25.85 -2.51 -21.02
CA LEU A 192 -27.14 -1.83 -20.91
C LEU A 192 -27.58 -1.69 -19.43
N GLU A 193 -27.33 -2.70 -18.60
CA GLU A 193 -27.46 -2.56 -17.14
C GLU A 193 -26.48 -1.52 -16.58
N SER A 194 -25.24 -1.45 -17.07
CA SER A 194 -24.28 -0.42 -16.65
C SER A 194 -24.73 0.98 -17.06
N ALA A 195 -25.21 1.17 -18.29
CA ALA A 195 -25.77 2.45 -18.75
C ALA A 195 -27.03 2.86 -17.97
N LEU A 196 -27.86 1.89 -17.54
CA LEU A 196 -29.00 2.13 -16.65
C LEU A 196 -28.56 2.42 -15.21
N LYS A 197 -27.58 1.70 -14.66
CA LYS A 197 -26.99 1.94 -13.33
C LYS A 197 -26.26 3.28 -13.29
N GLN A 198 -25.58 3.69 -14.36
CA GLN A 198 -25.02 5.03 -14.53
C GLN A 198 -26.12 6.08 -14.66
N ASN A 199 -27.19 5.86 -15.43
CA ASN A 199 -28.33 6.79 -15.45
C ASN A 199 -29.01 6.93 -14.08
N ILE A 200 -29.15 5.83 -13.32
CA ILE A 200 -29.69 5.84 -11.96
C ILE A 200 -28.73 6.55 -11.01
N SER A 201 -27.42 6.29 -11.10
CA SER A 201 -26.39 6.96 -10.30
C SER A 201 -26.34 8.45 -10.60
N LEU A 202 -26.24 8.87 -11.86
CA LEU A 202 -26.30 10.28 -12.29
C LEU A 202 -27.61 10.96 -11.86
N LYS A 203 -28.72 10.22 -11.77
CA LYS A 203 -30.02 10.76 -11.32
C LYS A 203 -30.14 10.85 -9.79
N ILE A 204 -29.48 9.94 -9.06
CA ILE A 204 -29.26 10.03 -7.60
C ILE A 204 -28.28 11.14 -7.29
N GLU A 205 -27.22 11.30 -8.07
CA GLU A 205 -26.17 12.30 -7.94
C GLU A 205 -26.70 13.70 -8.28
N VAL A 206 -27.46 13.88 -9.36
CA VAL A 206 -28.20 15.13 -9.63
C VAL A 206 -29.27 15.40 -8.55
N GLN A 207 -29.80 14.38 -7.85
CA GLN A 207 -30.61 14.61 -6.65
C GLN A 207 -29.76 14.97 -5.42
N SER A 208 -28.60 14.37 -5.22
CA SER A 208 -27.67 14.66 -4.13
C SER A 208 -27.13 16.08 -4.28
N GLN A 209 -26.58 16.42 -5.45
CA GLN A 209 -26.19 17.78 -5.84
C GLN A 209 -27.36 18.78 -5.75
N ARG A 210 -28.62 18.39 -5.98
CA ARG A 210 -29.79 19.26 -5.70
C ARG A 210 -30.11 19.41 -4.21
N VAL A 211 -29.82 18.42 -3.38
CA VAL A 211 -29.93 18.49 -1.91
C VAL A 211 -28.75 19.26 -1.31
N GLU A 212 -27.55 19.09 -1.85
CA GLU A 212 -26.34 19.84 -1.53
C GLU A 212 -26.47 21.29 -1.97
N LEU A 213 -26.91 21.61 -3.20
CA LEU A 213 -27.23 22.98 -3.60
C LEU A 213 -28.32 23.61 -2.72
N LYS A 214 -29.25 22.83 -2.17
CA LYS A 214 -30.19 23.31 -1.14
C LYS A 214 -29.52 23.52 0.22
N LYS A 215 -28.61 22.63 0.65
CA LYS A 215 -27.79 22.80 1.87
C LYS A 215 -26.87 24.02 1.75
N HIS A 216 -26.19 24.21 0.63
CA HIS A 216 -25.32 25.34 0.33
C HIS A 216 -26.12 26.64 0.15
N LYS A 217 -27.30 26.63 -0.49
CA LYS A 217 -28.20 27.80 -0.44
C LYS A 217 -28.69 28.12 0.97
N LYS A 218 -28.96 27.10 1.80
CA LYS A 218 -29.33 27.33 3.20
C LYS A 218 -28.15 27.89 3.99
N ALA A 219 -26.96 27.29 3.87
CA ALA A 219 -25.73 27.76 4.53
C ALA A 219 -25.32 29.17 4.06
N ALA A 220 -25.50 29.50 2.77
CA ALA A 220 -25.31 30.85 2.26
C ALA A 220 -26.35 31.81 2.85
N ALA A 221 -27.64 31.46 2.88
CA ALA A 221 -28.67 32.30 3.49
C ALA A 221 -28.56 32.39 5.03
N ASP A 222 -27.97 31.38 5.68
CA ASP A 222 -27.65 31.35 7.12
C ASP A 222 -26.42 32.23 7.38
N ALA A 223 -25.40 32.22 6.51
CA ALA A 223 -24.24 33.11 6.55
C ALA A 223 -24.57 34.56 6.16
N GLU A 224 -25.51 34.79 5.24
CA GLU A 224 -26.07 36.11 4.94
C GLU A 224 -26.85 36.66 6.14
N ARG A 225 -27.55 35.80 6.91
CA ARG A 225 -28.16 36.19 8.19
C ARG A 225 -27.12 36.47 9.26
N ALA A 226 -26.12 35.62 9.44
CA ALA A 226 -24.99 35.89 10.34
C ALA A 226 -24.24 37.18 9.97
N MET A 227 -24.07 37.49 8.67
CA MET A 227 -23.52 38.77 8.21
C MET A 227 -24.50 39.95 8.38
N ALA A 228 -25.81 39.73 8.38
CA ALA A 228 -26.81 40.76 8.69
C ALA A 228 -26.97 40.99 10.22
N GLU A 229 -26.66 39.98 11.03
CA GLU A 229 -26.57 40.03 12.49
C GLU A 229 -25.27 40.71 12.91
N LEU A 230 -24.11 40.30 12.37
CA LEU A 230 -22.83 41.00 12.53
C LEU A 230 -22.88 42.45 12.00
N ARG A 231 -23.68 42.74 10.95
CA ARG A 231 -23.92 44.14 10.53
C ARG A 231 -24.79 44.91 11.52
N ARG A 232 -25.80 44.28 12.13
CA ARG A 232 -26.55 44.91 13.25
C ARG A 232 -25.68 45.13 14.48
N GLU A 233 -24.78 44.19 14.79
CA GLU A 233 -23.82 44.33 15.88
C GLU A 233 -22.80 45.43 15.58
N MET A 234 -22.34 45.58 14.32
CA MET A 234 -21.58 46.76 13.90
C MET A 234 -22.40 48.06 13.92
N GLU A 235 -23.69 48.05 13.58
CA GLU A 235 -24.58 49.22 13.71
C GLU A 235 -24.81 49.61 15.18
N ILE A 236 -24.72 48.65 16.11
CA ILE A 236 -24.85 48.86 17.57
C ILE A 236 -23.50 49.22 18.23
N SER A 237 -22.37 48.74 17.70
CA SER A 237 -21.03 48.92 18.28
C SER A 237 -20.11 49.91 17.54
N GLY A 238 -20.51 50.40 16.36
CA GLY A 238 -19.63 51.06 15.38
C GLY A 238 -19.70 52.58 15.36
N SER A 239 -19.44 53.25 16.48
CA SER A 239 -19.48 54.73 16.58
C SER A 239 -18.28 55.44 15.92
N SER A 240 -18.10 55.29 14.60
CA SER A 240 -17.10 56.04 13.82
C SER A 240 -17.39 56.12 12.31
N SER A 241 -18.49 56.77 11.91
CA SER A 241 -18.64 57.25 10.51
C SER A 241 -19.62 58.41 10.31
N VAL A 242 -20.66 58.56 11.13
CA VAL A 242 -21.76 59.52 10.89
C VAL A 242 -21.32 60.99 11.06
N ALA A 243 -20.41 61.27 11.98
CA ALA A 243 -19.99 62.64 12.33
C ALA A 243 -19.50 63.49 11.13
N LEU A 244 -18.80 62.89 10.17
CA LEU A 244 -18.18 63.60 9.04
C LEU A 244 -19.15 63.97 7.90
N GLN A 245 -20.37 63.44 7.89
CA GLN A 245 -21.42 63.88 6.94
C GLN A 245 -22.32 64.95 7.55
N ASP A 246 -22.70 64.80 8.83
CA ASP A 246 -23.59 65.75 9.51
C ASP A 246 -22.95 67.14 9.69
N GLU A 247 -21.64 67.20 9.99
CA GLU A 247 -20.93 68.47 10.10
C GLU A 247 -20.84 69.23 8.75
N ARG A 248 -20.76 68.48 7.63
CA ARG A 248 -20.78 69.07 6.28
C ARG A 248 -22.14 69.64 5.90
N ALA A 249 -23.24 69.00 6.32
CA ALA A 249 -24.58 69.52 6.11
C ALA A 249 -24.78 70.85 6.86
N ARG A 250 -24.42 70.89 8.15
CA ARG A 250 -24.63 72.06 9.03
C ARG A 250 -23.80 73.28 8.59
N ARG A 251 -22.56 73.10 8.14
CA ARG A 251 -21.71 74.20 7.64
C ARG A 251 -22.33 74.96 6.46
N ILE A 252 -22.92 74.24 5.49
CA ILE A 252 -23.55 74.81 4.28
C ILE A 252 -24.79 75.66 4.63
N GLU A 253 -25.48 75.34 5.73
CA GLU A 253 -26.62 76.12 6.21
C GLU A 253 -26.17 77.39 6.95
N THR A 254 -25.09 77.32 7.73
CA THR A 254 -24.53 78.50 8.43
C THR A 254 -23.95 79.56 7.50
N GLU A 255 -23.32 79.19 6.38
CA GLU A 255 -22.76 80.18 5.43
C GLU A 255 -23.86 81.08 4.81
N ARG A 256 -25.05 80.53 4.54
CA ARG A 256 -26.16 81.28 3.94
C ARG A 256 -26.71 82.38 4.85
N LEU A 257 -26.76 82.15 6.16
CA LEU A 257 -27.33 83.07 7.14
C LEU A 257 -26.40 84.28 7.43
N LEU A 258 -25.08 84.07 7.39
CA LEU A 258 -24.09 85.14 7.55
C LEU A 258 -24.11 86.10 6.36
N ASP A 259 -24.21 85.54 5.16
CA ASP A 259 -24.19 86.27 3.88
C ASP A 259 -25.41 87.22 3.71
N GLU A 260 -26.53 86.91 4.37
CA GLU A 260 -27.69 87.83 4.47
C GLU A 260 -27.44 88.99 5.46
N ARG A 261 -26.93 88.70 6.67
CA ARG A 261 -26.72 89.71 7.72
C ARG A 261 -25.68 90.76 7.37
N GLU A 262 -24.67 90.41 6.59
CA GLU A 262 -23.70 91.40 6.08
C GLU A 262 -24.33 92.46 5.14
N ARG A 263 -25.49 92.18 4.52
CA ARG A 263 -26.15 93.13 3.60
C ARG A 263 -26.85 94.24 4.39
N GLU A 264 -27.40 93.91 5.55
CA GLU A 264 -28.14 94.84 6.42
C GLU A 264 -27.20 95.84 7.11
N LEU A 265 -26.05 95.37 7.64
CA LEU A 265 -25.06 96.23 8.31
C LEU A 265 -24.45 97.30 7.39
N ARG A 266 -24.38 97.05 6.07
CA ARG A 266 -23.92 98.02 5.06
C ARG A 266 -24.93 99.13 4.75
N ALA A 267 -26.17 99.02 5.22
CA ALA A 267 -27.19 100.08 5.11
C ALA A 267 -27.13 101.06 6.30
N LEU A 268 -27.02 100.54 7.53
CA LEU A 268 -27.17 101.32 8.76
C LEU A 268 -26.00 102.27 9.06
N ARG A 269 -24.75 101.86 8.79
CA ARG A 269 -23.54 102.68 9.06
C ARG A 269 -23.43 103.99 8.26
N ARG A 270 -24.42 104.33 7.42
CA ARG A 270 -24.37 105.43 6.46
C ARG A 270 -25.11 106.71 6.88
N ARG A 271 -25.87 106.70 7.99
CA ARG A 271 -26.91 107.73 8.25
C ARG A 271 -26.68 108.66 9.46
N VAL A 272 -25.80 108.35 10.41
CA VAL A 272 -25.64 109.19 11.62
C VAL A 272 -24.17 109.50 11.89
N GLY A 273 -23.81 110.76 11.69
CA GLY A 273 -22.59 111.39 12.17
C GLY A 273 -22.86 112.87 12.48
N SER A 274 -21.92 113.51 13.18
CA SER A 274 -21.89 114.97 13.45
C SER A 274 -23.05 115.53 14.29
N GLY A 275 -22.85 115.58 15.62
CA GLY A 275 -23.78 116.17 16.59
C GLY A 275 -23.82 117.71 16.64
N GLY A 276 -24.11 118.25 17.83
CA GLY A 276 -23.81 119.65 18.16
C GLY A 276 -24.97 120.60 18.53
N SER A 277 -25.75 120.27 19.58
CA SER A 277 -26.40 121.23 20.51
C SER A 277 -26.78 122.65 20.01
N GLY A 278 -28.04 122.85 19.62
CA GLY A 278 -28.65 124.19 19.42
C GLY A 278 -30.15 124.19 19.72
N GLU A 279 -30.96 123.77 18.75
CA GLU A 279 -32.42 123.51 18.87
C GLU A 279 -32.76 122.43 19.92
N VAL A 280 -31.72 121.76 20.40
CA VAL A 280 -31.63 120.79 21.49
C VAL A 280 -32.19 121.32 22.83
N SER A 281 -32.78 122.51 22.95
CA SER A 281 -33.47 122.95 24.19
C SER A 281 -34.99 122.72 24.21
N GLU A 282 -35.69 122.85 23.08
CA GLU A 282 -37.12 122.51 22.98
C GLU A 282 -37.31 121.11 22.40
N LEU A 283 -36.33 120.64 21.62
CA LEU A 283 -36.08 119.21 21.50
C LEU A 283 -35.82 118.59 22.89
N ARG A 284 -35.06 119.21 23.83
CA ARG A 284 -34.98 118.76 25.26
C ARG A 284 -36.29 118.83 26.07
N SER A 285 -37.43 119.09 25.44
CA SER A 285 -38.75 118.95 26.05
C SER A 285 -39.63 117.94 25.28
N ARG A 286 -39.66 118.03 23.94
CA ARG A 286 -40.47 117.09 23.13
C ARG A 286 -39.69 115.94 22.52
N ASN A 287 -38.49 116.20 22.02
CA ASN A 287 -37.54 115.10 21.83
C ASN A 287 -37.18 114.49 23.19
N ALA A 288 -37.33 115.21 24.32
CA ALA A 288 -37.24 114.65 25.66
C ALA A 288 -38.45 113.78 26.05
N GLN A 289 -39.71 114.16 25.79
CA GLN A 289 -40.84 113.21 25.96
C GLN A 289 -40.77 112.00 25.02
N LEU A 290 -40.19 112.20 23.83
CA LEU A 290 -39.84 111.12 22.92
C LEU A 290 -38.47 110.50 23.24
N GLU A 291 -37.72 111.00 24.22
CA GLU A 291 -36.60 110.33 24.87
C GLU A 291 -37.11 109.61 26.11
N ASP A 292 -38.18 110.03 26.79
CA ASP A 292 -38.85 109.26 27.84
C ASP A 292 -39.51 108.02 27.22
N GLU A 293 -40.26 108.16 26.12
CA GLU A 293 -40.89 107.03 25.40
C GLU A 293 -39.87 106.18 24.61
N LEU A 294 -38.81 106.79 24.06
CA LEU A 294 -37.75 106.04 23.36
C LEU A 294 -36.68 105.51 24.31
N GLU A 295 -36.50 106.08 25.50
CA GLU A 295 -35.78 105.43 26.61
C GLU A 295 -36.67 104.32 27.12
N GLU A 296 -37.93 104.49 27.53
CA GLU A 296 -38.80 103.36 27.92
C GLU A 296 -38.83 102.23 26.87
N ALA A 297 -38.84 102.53 25.56
CA ALA A 297 -38.70 101.52 24.51
C ALA A 297 -37.25 101.00 24.30
N ARG A 298 -36.21 101.84 24.40
CA ARG A 298 -34.79 101.41 24.39
C ARG A 298 -34.38 100.72 25.68
N GLN A 299 -35.12 100.89 26.75
CA GLN A 299 -34.86 100.45 28.11
C GLN A 299 -35.66 99.20 28.39
N ALA A 300 -36.83 99.02 27.75
CA ALA A 300 -37.35 97.69 27.47
C ALA A 300 -36.43 96.91 26.51
N LEU A 301 -35.81 97.55 25.50
CA LEU A 301 -34.86 96.90 24.60
C LEU A 301 -33.46 96.69 25.18
N THR A 302 -32.97 97.48 26.14
CA THR A 302 -31.75 97.18 26.91
C THR A 302 -32.10 96.28 28.07
N ASP A 303 -33.18 96.45 28.84
CA ASP A 303 -33.53 95.41 29.83
C ASP A 303 -33.93 94.07 29.19
N THR A 304 -34.16 93.97 27.88
CA THR A 304 -34.20 92.68 27.16
C THR A 304 -32.90 92.31 26.44
N ASN A 305 -32.17 93.24 25.82
CA ASN A 305 -30.85 92.97 25.23
C ASN A 305 -29.81 92.72 26.31
N ASP A 306 -29.70 93.58 27.32
CA ASP A 306 -29.03 93.33 28.59
C ASP A 306 -29.65 92.17 29.37
N ALA A 307 -30.94 91.79 29.29
CA ALA A 307 -31.31 90.49 29.91
C ALA A 307 -30.72 89.32 29.14
N LEU A 308 -30.63 89.42 27.80
CA LEU A 308 -29.94 88.45 26.96
C LEU A 308 -28.42 88.51 27.12
N GLU A 309 -27.82 89.67 27.37
CA GLU A 309 -26.38 89.83 27.62
C GLU A 309 -26.05 89.54 29.09
N ARG A 310 -26.89 89.85 30.08
CA ARG A 310 -26.78 89.36 31.48
C ARG A 310 -27.09 87.86 31.57
N SER A 311 -27.75 87.25 30.58
CA SER A 311 -27.98 85.79 30.49
C SER A 311 -26.98 85.08 29.59
N ALA A 312 -26.35 85.77 28.63
CA ALA A 312 -25.31 85.21 27.77
C ALA A 312 -23.91 85.48 28.35
N HIS A 313 -23.66 86.66 28.95
CA HIS A 313 -22.59 86.82 29.94
C HIS A 313 -22.96 86.03 31.19
N GLY A 314 -24.22 85.94 31.62
CA GLY A 314 -24.61 84.99 32.67
C GLY A 314 -24.12 83.56 32.35
N ALA A 315 -24.44 83.03 31.17
CA ALA A 315 -23.98 81.72 30.74
C ALA A 315 -22.50 81.64 30.29
N ILE A 316 -21.84 82.76 29.95
CA ILE A 316 -20.41 82.80 29.60
C ILE A 316 -19.58 82.96 30.87
N ASP A 317 -19.92 83.87 31.77
CA ASP A 317 -19.40 83.98 33.13
C ASP A 317 -19.68 82.67 33.89
N ASP A 318 -20.86 82.04 33.82
CA ASP A 318 -21.08 80.70 34.39
C ASP A 318 -20.16 79.65 33.74
N LEU A 319 -19.91 79.68 32.42
CA LEU A 319 -19.02 78.73 31.73
C LEU A 319 -17.52 79.08 31.84
N GLU A 320 -17.18 80.33 32.16
CA GLU A 320 -15.84 80.86 32.40
C GLU A 320 -15.47 80.74 33.88
N ASP A 321 -16.43 80.83 34.79
CA ASP A 321 -16.34 80.41 36.20
C ASP A 321 -16.41 78.89 36.32
N GLU A 322 -17.15 78.15 35.48
CA GLU A 322 -16.99 76.69 35.39
C GLU A 322 -15.65 76.32 34.75
N ASN A 323 -15.14 77.05 33.76
CA ASN A 323 -13.78 76.82 33.25
C ASN A 323 -12.70 77.26 34.25
N ALA A 324 -12.91 78.33 35.00
CA ALA A 324 -11.98 78.81 36.01
C ALA A 324 -12.04 77.93 37.24
N ALA A 325 -13.22 77.42 37.64
CA ALA A 325 -13.37 76.40 38.66
C ALA A 325 -12.78 75.09 38.19
N LEU A 326 -13.03 74.59 36.97
CA LEU A 326 -12.38 73.36 36.47
C LEU A 326 -10.87 73.53 36.28
N ARG A 327 -10.37 74.73 35.96
CA ARG A 327 -8.93 75.02 35.92
C ARG A 327 -8.34 75.24 37.31
N HIS A 328 -9.07 75.79 38.26
CA HIS A 328 -8.66 75.95 39.65
C HIS A 328 -8.82 74.64 40.44
N GLU A 329 -9.70 73.74 40.02
CA GLU A 329 -9.86 72.37 40.51
C GLU A 329 -8.74 71.51 39.90
N ALA A 330 -8.47 71.61 38.60
CA ALA A 330 -7.31 70.95 38.00
C ALA A 330 -5.97 71.52 38.52
N GLN A 331 -5.88 72.84 38.75
CA GLN A 331 -4.70 73.46 39.35
C GLN A 331 -4.62 73.13 40.84
N ALA A 332 -5.72 73.10 41.60
CA ALA A 332 -5.71 72.64 42.99
C ALA A 332 -5.47 71.13 43.10
N GLN A 333 -5.80 70.32 42.09
CA GLN A 333 -5.42 68.91 42.02
C GLN A 333 -3.95 68.74 41.63
N LEU A 334 -3.39 69.60 40.77
CA LEU A 334 -1.96 69.64 40.49
C LEU A 334 -1.15 70.18 41.68
N ASP A 335 -1.65 71.20 42.36
CA ASP A 335 -1.07 71.80 43.56
C ASP A 335 -1.29 70.89 44.77
N ALA A 336 -2.37 70.11 44.84
CA ALA A 336 -2.55 69.04 45.83
C ALA A 336 -1.74 67.78 45.49
N LEU A 337 -1.40 67.52 44.22
CA LEU A 337 -0.43 66.48 43.84
C LEU A 337 1.03 66.95 44.03
N ALA A 338 1.25 68.27 43.99
CA ALA A 338 2.51 68.90 44.38
C ALA A 338 2.62 68.93 45.91
N GLN A 339 1.56 69.25 46.66
CA GLN A 339 1.51 69.16 48.12
C GLN A 339 1.57 67.71 48.60
N LEU A 340 0.80 66.76 48.05
CA LEU A 340 1.03 65.31 48.26
C LEU A 340 2.36 64.82 47.65
N GLY A 341 3.09 65.69 46.95
CA GLY A 341 4.47 65.49 46.54
C GLY A 341 5.45 65.94 47.62
N GLU A 342 5.29 67.17 48.09
CA GLU A 342 6.01 67.83 49.17
C GLU A 342 5.71 67.14 50.50
N GLU A 343 4.48 67.06 51.00
CA GLU A 343 4.05 66.23 52.14
C GLU A 343 4.55 64.78 52.08
N ARG A 344 4.73 64.18 50.89
CA ARG A 344 5.30 62.83 50.75
C ARG A 344 6.82 62.85 50.85
N ASP A 345 7.48 63.88 50.35
CA ASP A 345 8.93 64.02 50.35
C ASP A 345 9.42 64.60 51.68
N ASP A 346 8.69 65.52 52.30
CA ASP A 346 8.66 65.84 53.72
C ASP A 346 8.33 64.60 54.54
N ALA A 347 7.32 63.77 54.23
CA ALA A 347 7.11 62.51 54.96
C ALA A 347 8.21 61.47 54.70
N ARG A 348 9.02 61.61 53.65
CA ARG A 348 10.24 60.82 53.43
C ARG A 348 11.41 61.39 54.21
N GLU A 349 11.55 62.70 54.33
CA GLU A 349 12.53 63.36 55.20
C GLU A 349 12.16 63.21 56.67
N GLU A 350 10.88 63.19 57.04
CA GLU A 350 10.37 62.78 58.35
C GLU A 350 10.56 61.27 58.53
N LEU A 351 10.29 60.40 57.55
CA LEU A 351 10.61 58.97 57.71
C LEU A 351 12.12 58.72 57.79
N ASP A 352 12.97 59.48 57.12
CA ASP A 352 14.43 59.31 57.14
C ASP A 352 15.08 60.02 58.33
N THR A 353 14.52 61.13 58.83
CA THR A 353 14.88 61.72 60.13
C THR A 353 14.29 60.95 61.30
N LEU A 354 13.13 60.28 61.15
CA LEU A 354 12.59 59.30 62.10
C LEU A 354 13.33 57.98 62.01
N ARG A 355 13.86 57.55 60.85
CA ARG A 355 14.80 56.41 60.75
C ARG A 355 16.12 56.77 61.39
N LEU A 356 16.67 57.96 61.16
CA LEU A 356 17.87 58.45 61.84
C LEU A 356 17.62 58.65 63.34
N ALA A 357 16.45 59.12 63.75
CA ALA A 357 16.08 59.27 65.16
C ALA A 357 15.74 57.93 65.81
N HIS A 358 15.20 56.95 65.07
CA HIS A 358 14.94 55.59 65.52
C HIS A 358 16.24 54.78 65.58
N GLU A 359 17.16 54.94 64.63
CA GLU A 359 18.50 54.35 64.65
C GLU A 359 19.38 55.02 65.72
N GLN A 360 19.22 56.33 65.95
CA GLN A 360 19.78 57.00 67.13
C GLN A 360 19.06 56.59 68.42
N LEU A 361 17.76 56.26 68.41
CA LEU A 361 17.03 55.76 69.58
C LEU A 361 17.41 54.31 69.87
N ILE A 362 17.70 53.49 68.85
CA ILE A 362 18.32 52.17 68.99
C ILE A 362 19.70 52.36 69.60
N ARG A 363 20.58 53.20 69.04
CA ARG A 363 21.90 53.50 69.63
C ARG A 363 21.81 54.10 71.04
N ARG A 364 20.79 54.92 71.33
CA ARG A 364 20.49 55.44 72.69
C ARG A 364 19.85 54.40 73.59
N HIS A 365 19.12 53.40 73.09
CA HIS A 365 18.57 52.29 73.86
C HIS A 365 19.64 51.23 74.11
N GLU A 366 20.55 50.97 73.18
CA GLU A 366 21.75 50.15 73.37
C GLU A 366 22.67 50.80 74.41
N ALA A 367 22.91 52.11 74.31
CA ALA A 367 23.64 52.87 75.33
C ALA A 367 22.88 52.91 76.67
N SER A 368 21.55 53.12 76.67
CA SER A 368 20.73 53.14 77.89
C SER A 368 20.56 51.74 78.49
N LEU A 369 20.64 50.66 77.73
CA LEU A 369 20.71 49.28 78.23
C LEU A 369 22.08 48.98 78.84
N GLN A 370 23.16 49.51 78.23
CA GLN A 370 24.49 49.49 78.83
C GLN A 370 24.53 50.29 80.14
N GLU A 371 23.87 51.45 80.23
CA GLU A 371 23.75 52.23 81.48
C GLU A 371 22.78 51.60 82.50
N ARG A 372 21.64 51.02 82.08
CA ARG A 372 20.72 50.26 82.96
C ARG A 372 21.39 49.02 83.54
N SER A 373 22.35 48.41 82.84
CA SER A 373 23.18 47.33 83.40
C SER A 373 24.00 47.77 84.64
N ALA A 374 24.19 49.09 84.82
CA ALA A 374 24.92 49.71 85.91
C ALA A 374 24.03 50.39 86.98
N SER A 375 22.70 50.26 86.96
CA SER A 375 21.82 50.84 87.98
C SER A 375 20.55 50.02 88.27
N ARG A 376 20.54 49.34 89.42
CA ARG A 376 19.42 48.55 89.94
C ARG A 376 18.64 49.31 91.01
N LEU A 377 17.42 49.82 90.72
CA LEU A 377 16.41 50.05 91.78
C LEU A 377 14.94 50.24 91.32
N GLN A 378 14.58 49.99 90.07
CA GLN A 378 13.18 50.01 89.59
C GLN A 378 12.96 48.78 88.69
N PHE A 379 12.65 47.64 89.29
CA PHE A 379 12.73 46.32 88.63
C PHE A 379 11.61 45.33 89.03
N GLU A 380 10.50 45.83 89.57
CA GLU A 380 9.36 45.02 90.02
C GLU A 380 8.06 45.42 89.27
N ASP A 381 7.63 46.69 89.33
CA ASP A 381 6.36 47.11 88.69
C ASP A 381 6.46 47.08 87.16
N GLU A 382 7.46 47.77 86.57
CA GLU A 382 7.79 47.66 85.13
C GLU A 382 8.19 46.23 84.71
N ARG A 383 8.42 45.33 85.67
CA ARG A 383 8.73 43.93 85.40
C ARG A 383 7.43 43.15 85.19
N THR A 384 6.41 43.34 86.02
CA THR A 384 5.11 42.68 85.82
C THR A 384 4.41 43.11 84.53
N GLU A 385 4.48 44.39 84.15
CA GLU A 385 3.92 44.86 82.87
C GLU A 385 4.74 44.37 81.67
N ARG A 386 6.07 44.25 81.80
CA ARG A 386 6.90 43.61 80.76
C ARG A 386 6.71 42.10 80.72
N GLU A 387 6.52 41.41 81.83
CA GLU A 387 6.25 39.98 81.86
C GLU A 387 4.90 39.69 81.19
N ALA A 388 3.87 40.51 81.39
CA ALA A 388 2.60 40.40 80.65
C ALA A 388 2.76 40.69 79.14
N LEU A 389 3.46 41.77 78.76
CA LEU A 389 3.70 42.09 77.35
C LEU A 389 4.66 41.11 76.66
N GLU A 390 5.61 40.52 77.39
CA GLU A 390 6.46 39.44 76.91
C GLU A 390 5.69 38.13 76.81
N GLU A 391 4.72 37.84 77.70
CA GLU A 391 3.78 36.73 77.54
C GLU A 391 2.89 36.90 76.30
N ASP A 392 2.33 38.08 76.03
CA ASP A 392 1.57 38.35 74.81
C ASP A 392 2.45 38.28 73.55
N VAL A 393 3.66 38.85 73.57
CA VAL A 393 4.62 38.76 72.47
C VAL A 393 5.10 37.32 72.26
N ASN A 394 5.26 36.53 73.32
CA ASN A 394 5.60 35.11 73.21
C ASN A 394 4.41 34.30 72.71
N ALA A 395 3.17 34.58 73.14
CA ALA A 395 1.97 33.95 72.59
C ALA A 395 1.76 34.30 71.10
N LEU A 396 2.16 35.50 70.66
CA LEU A 396 2.20 35.87 69.24
C LEU A 396 3.36 35.20 68.48
N ARG A 397 4.53 35.00 69.10
CA ARG A 397 5.64 34.20 68.53
C ARG A 397 5.30 32.72 68.43
N ASP A 398 4.59 32.15 69.41
CA ASP A 398 4.14 30.77 69.43
C ASP A 398 3.03 30.54 68.39
N LYS A 399 2.13 31.51 68.21
CA LYS A 399 1.16 31.50 67.09
C LYS A 399 1.87 31.64 65.74
N LEU A 400 2.83 32.57 65.61
CA LEU A 400 3.58 32.79 64.37
C LEU A 400 4.39 31.54 64.00
N THR A 401 5.11 30.94 64.95
CA THR A 401 5.88 29.71 64.74
C THR A 401 4.97 28.51 64.48
N ALA A 402 3.82 28.40 65.14
CA ALA A 402 2.81 27.39 64.79
C ALA A 402 2.30 27.57 63.35
N THR A 403 1.97 28.79 62.91
CA THR A 403 1.59 29.05 61.51
C THR A 403 2.73 28.82 60.54
N ASN A 404 3.99 29.07 60.93
CA ASN A 404 5.16 28.78 60.09
C ASN A 404 5.39 27.28 59.96
N ILE A 405 5.22 26.50 61.04
CA ILE A 405 5.29 25.03 61.03
C ILE A 405 4.12 24.44 60.21
N GLU A 406 2.92 25.01 60.29
CA GLU A 406 1.79 24.63 59.43
C GLU A 406 2.04 24.96 57.95
N MET A 407 2.65 26.10 57.64
CA MET A 407 3.06 26.46 56.28
C MET A 407 4.18 25.55 55.78
N GLU A 408 5.20 25.27 56.59
CA GLU A 408 6.26 24.31 56.29
C GLU A 408 5.70 22.88 56.11
N SER A 409 4.69 22.47 56.87
CA SER A 409 3.98 21.20 56.66
C SER A 409 3.30 21.19 55.30
N ARG A 410 2.49 22.20 54.98
CA ARG A 410 1.79 22.31 53.68
C ARG A 410 2.75 22.45 52.50
N GLU A 411 3.87 23.17 52.64
CA GLU A 411 4.94 23.23 51.64
C GLU A 411 5.60 21.87 51.44
N ASN A 412 5.84 21.10 52.50
CA ASN A 412 6.43 19.77 52.38
C ASN A 412 5.44 18.75 51.84
N GLU A 413 4.16 18.83 52.20
CA GLU A 413 3.06 18.07 51.59
C GLU A 413 2.94 18.39 50.10
N PHE A 414 3.00 19.66 49.71
CA PHE A 414 2.98 20.09 48.31
C PHE A 414 4.24 19.65 47.54
N ARG A 415 5.42 19.69 48.15
CA ARG A 415 6.67 19.14 47.58
C ARG A 415 6.61 17.62 47.40
N VAL A 416 5.95 16.90 48.31
CA VAL A 416 5.72 15.44 48.17
C VAL A 416 4.74 15.18 47.03
N LEU A 417 3.60 15.87 46.98
CA LEU A 417 2.63 15.74 45.89
C LEU A 417 3.21 16.14 44.52
N GLU A 418 4.06 17.17 44.46
CA GLU A 418 4.84 17.51 43.26
C GLU A 418 5.83 16.40 42.86
N ALA A 419 6.46 15.74 43.84
CA ALA A 419 7.42 14.67 43.57
C ALA A 419 6.71 13.37 43.13
N GLU A 420 5.57 13.05 43.75
CA GLU A 420 4.68 11.96 43.36
C GLU A 420 4.11 12.20 41.96
N LEU A 421 3.58 13.40 41.66
CA LEU A 421 3.09 13.74 40.31
C LEU A 421 4.21 13.71 39.25
N ARG A 422 5.44 14.11 39.60
CA ARG A 422 6.60 13.96 38.70
C ARG A 422 6.96 12.49 38.49
N ALA A 423 6.89 11.65 39.52
CA ALA A 423 7.12 10.21 39.41
C ALA A 423 6.04 9.53 38.54
N ASP A 424 4.76 9.80 38.78
CA ASP A 424 3.63 9.32 37.97
C ASP A 424 3.78 9.72 36.49
N MET A 425 4.26 10.94 36.22
CA MET A 425 4.55 11.42 34.87
C MET A 425 5.76 10.73 34.28
N ASP A 426 6.89 10.61 34.98
CA ASP A 426 8.09 9.91 34.51
C ASP A 426 7.84 8.41 34.28
N GLU A 427 7.01 7.76 35.10
CA GLU A 427 6.55 6.38 34.91
C GLU A 427 5.67 6.26 33.66
N ARG A 428 4.68 7.14 33.46
CA ARG A 428 3.85 7.15 32.24
C ARG A 428 4.71 7.39 30.98
N ASP A 429 5.67 8.30 31.05
CA ASP A 429 6.60 8.60 29.97
C ASP A 429 7.57 7.43 29.72
N ALA A 430 7.89 6.62 30.73
CA ALA A 430 8.65 5.38 30.58
C ALA A 430 7.80 4.26 29.96
N GLU A 431 6.54 4.09 30.38
CA GLU A 431 5.56 3.18 29.76
C GLU A 431 5.41 3.51 28.27
N TRP A 432 5.18 4.79 27.92
CA TRP A 432 5.03 5.22 26.53
C TRP A 432 6.29 5.01 25.70
N ARG A 433 7.49 5.21 26.28
CA ARG A 433 8.76 4.87 25.61
C ARG A 433 8.92 3.36 25.43
N GLN A 434 8.46 2.53 26.37
CA GLN A 434 8.45 1.08 26.23
C GLN A 434 7.47 0.63 25.15
N GLU A 435 6.22 1.11 25.15
CA GLU A 435 5.23 0.79 24.12
C GLU A 435 5.73 1.19 22.72
N MET A 436 6.32 2.38 22.58
CA MET A 436 6.91 2.82 21.31
C MET A 436 8.15 2.01 20.90
N ALA A 437 8.93 1.48 21.84
CA ALA A 437 10.05 0.58 21.56
C ALA A 437 9.57 -0.84 21.19
N GLU A 438 8.54 -1.37 21.85
CA GLU A 438 7.91 -2.65 21.51
C GLU A 438 7.22 -2.57 20.12
N LEU A 439 6.54 -1.45 19.81
CA LEU A 439 6.00 -1.18 18.48
C LEU A 439 7.10 -1.00 17.43
N GLY A 440 8.20 -0.32 17.76
CA GLY A 440 9.37 -0.17 16.88
C GLY A 440 10.00 -1.52 16.53
N SER A 441 10.32 -2.33 17.55
CA SER A 441 10.82 -3.69 17.37
C SER A 441 9.84 -4.56 16.58
N ARG A 442 8.52 -4.41 16.80
CA ARG A 442 7.51 -5.13 16.03
C ARG A 442 7.42 -4.67 14.57
N VAL A 443 7.75 -3.43 14.26
CA VAL A 443 7.89 -2.94 12.88
C VAL A 443 9.15 -3.49 12.24
N GLU A 444 10.27 -3.55 12.96
CA GLU A 444 11.52 -4.18 12.50
C GLU A 444 11.32 -5.68 12.20
N GLU A 445 10.70 -6.44 13.12
CA GLU A 445 10.31 -7.85 12.88
C GLU A 445 9.48 -8.04 11.60
N LEU A 446 8.58 -7.09 11.30
CA LEU A 446 7.73 -7.12 10.11
C LEU A 446 8.50 -6.71 8.84
N GLN A 447 9.49 -5.84 8.94
CA GLN A 447 10.39 -5.47 7.84
C GLN A 447 11.35 -6.62 7.51
N ASP A 448 11.98 -7.24 8.50
CA ASP A 448 12.81 -8.45 8.31
C ASP A 448 11.99 -9.61 7.74
N ALA A 449 10.77 -9.83 8.26
CA ALA A 449 9.87 -10.85 7.73
C ALA A 449 9.41 -10.54 6.30
N LEU A 450 9.31 -9.26 5.90
CA LEU A 450 9.01 -8.86 4.52
C LEU A 450 10.23 -9.10 3.62
N ALA A 451 11.41 -8.62 4.02
CA ALA A 451 12.66 -8.81 3.28
C ALA A 451 12.99 -10.30 3.05
N ALA A 452 12.79 -11.15 4.05
CA ALA A 452 12.94 -12.60 3.91
C ALA A 452 11.94 -13.20 2.90
N ARG A 453 10.70 -12.69 2.82
CA ARG A 453 9.73 -13.11 1.80
C ARG A 453 10.06 -12.56 0.42
N GLU A 454 10.65 -11.38 0.31
CA GLU A 454 11.14 -10.85 -0.97
C GLU A 454 12.34 -11.65 -1.49
N GLU A 455 13.20 -12.17 -0.61
CA GLU A 455 14.27 -13.10 -0.95
C GLU A 455 13.71 -14.45 -1.41
N GLU A 456 12.83 -15.09 -0.63
CA GLU A 456 12.13 -16.32 -1.06
C GLU A 456 11.41 -16.13 -2.42
N LEU A 457 10.80 -14.97 -2.65
CA LEU A 457 10.16 -14.64 -3.93
C LEU A 457 11.16 -14.32 -5.05
N ARG A 458 12.41 -13.97 -4.76
CA ARG A 458 13.48 -13.85 -5.77
C ARG A 458 14.08 -15.21 -6.09
N GLU A 459 14.34 -16.05 -5.10
CA GLU A 459 14.73 -17.45 -5.30
C GLU A 459 13.67 -18.24 -6.12
N LEU A 460 12.38 -18.05 -5.83
CA LEU A 460 11.30 -18.69 -6.57
C LEU A 460 11.11 -18.15 -8.00
N ARG A 461 11.45 -16.88 -8.27
CA ARG A 461 11.48 -16.35 -9.65
C ARG A 461 12.65 -16.94 -10.43
N LEU A 462 13.87 -16.85 -9.90
CA LEU A 462 15.07 -17.42 -10.52
C LEU A 462 14.89 -18.93 -10.79
N ARG A 463 14.23 -19.65 -9.87
CA ARG A 463 13.94 -21.07 -10.04
C ARG A 463 12.84 -21.38 -11.07
N ASN A 464 11.92 -20.45 -11.32
CA ASN A 464 11.00 -20.56 -12.44
C ASN A 464 11.72 -20.25 -13.75
N GLU A 465 12.59 -19.23 -13.79
CA GLU A 465 13.46 -18.91 -14.94
C GLU A 465 14.35 -20.12 -15.31
N ASP A 466 15.03 -20.75 -14.34
CA ASP A 466 15.80 -22.01 -14.50
C ASP A 466 14.96 -23.17 -15.08
N LEU A 467 13.66 -23.22 -14.76
CA LEU A 467 12.73 -24.26 -15.23
C LEU A 467 12.18 -23.92 -16.61
N GLU A 468 11.87 -22.66 -16.88
CA GLU A 468 11.43 -22.14 -18.17
C GLU A 468 12.54 -22.32 -19.21
N ASP A 469 13.78 -21.94 -18.91
CA ASP A 469 14.98 -22.21 -19.73
C ASP A 469 15.19 -23.71 -19.97
N ASN A 470 14.99 -24.57 -18.96
CA ASN A 470 15.03 -26.02 -19.16
C ASN A 470 13.90 -26.51 -20.08
N THR A 471 12.69 -25.96 -19.98
CA THR A 471 11.59 -26.34 -20.89
C THR A 471 11.81 -25.83 -22.31
N HIS A 472 12.39 -24.64 -22.49
CA HIS A 472 12.83 -24.13 -23.79
C HIS A 472 13.92 -25.03 -24.37
N HIS A 473 14.97 -25.35 -23.61
CA HIS A 473 16.03 -26.23 -24.10
C HIS A 473 15.54 -27.65 -24.44
N LEU A 474 14.58 -28.19 -23.68
CA LEU A 474 13.91 -29.46 -24.02
C LEU A 474 12.99 -29.31 -25.25
N HIS A 475 12.40 -28.14 -25.48
CA HIS A 475 11.64 -27.85 -26.69
C HIS A 475 12.57 -27.82 -27.91
N ASP A 476 13.69 -27.08 -27.85
CA ASP A 476 14.72 -27.04 -28.89
C ASP A 476 15.26 -28.45 -29.24
N GLN A 477 15.51 -29.29 -28.23
CA GLN A 477 15.92 -30.68 -28.43
C GLN A 477 14.82 -31.52 -29.13
N VAL A 478 13.55 -31.25 -28.85
CA VAL A 478 12.41 -31.93 -29.49
C VAL A 478 12.19 -31.42 -30.91
N GLU A 479 12.25 -30.11 -31.15
CA GLU A 479 12.16 -29.52 -32.50
C GLU A 479 13.31 -29.96 -33.40
N THR A 480 14.55 -29.96 -32.91
CA THR A 480 15.71 -30.45 -33.68
C THR A 480 15.63 -31.96 -33.95
N ALA A 481 15.09 -32.75 -33.02
CA ALA A 481 14.79 -34.17 -33.27
C ALA A 481 13.67 -34.36 -34.31
N PHE A 482 12.61 -33.56 -34.27
CA PHE A 482 11.55 -33.59 -35.29
C PHE A 482 12.09 -33.18 -36.67
N ALA A 483 12.85 -32.09 -36.76
CA ALA A 483 13.49 -31.65 -38.01
C ALA A 483 14.45 -32.72 -38.57
N HIS A 484 15.18 -33.44 -37.71
CA HIS A 484 15.99 -34.57 -38.15
C HIS A 484 15.12 -35.72 -38.71
N VAL A 485 14.05 -36.12 -38.03
CA VAL A 485 13.12 -37.16 -38.51
C VAL A 485 12.40 -36.72 -39.80
N GLU A 486 12.08 -35.43 -39.96
CA GLU A 486 11.52 -34.90 -41.20
C GLU A 486 12.53 -34.89 -42.36
N THR A 487 13.80 -34.57 -42.11
CA THR A 487 14.84 -34.69 -43.15
C THR A 487 15.10 -36.14 -43.55
N GLU A 488 15.10 -37.08 -42.60
CA GLU A 488 15.17 -38.53 -42.92
C GLU A 488 13.93 -39.00 -43.70
N ARG A 489 12.72 -38.61 -43.29
CA ARG A 489 11.48 -38.91 -44.00
C ARG A 489 11.53 -38.38 -45.44
N ASN A 490 11.93 -37.13 -45.62
CA ASN A 490 11.98 -36.49 -46.94
C ASN A 490 13.07 -37.11 -47.82
N ALA A 491 14.21 -37.53 -47.26
CA ALA A 491 15.24 -38.27 -47.99
C ALA A 491 14.75 -39.67 -48.42
N LEU A 492 14.01 -40.39 -47.56
CA LEU A 492 13.40 -41.68 -47.89
C LEU A 492 12.27 -41.54 -48.93
N ILE A 493 11.58 -40.40 -48.97
CA ILE A 493 10.63 -40.07 -50.05
C ILE A 493 11.40 -39.84 -51.36
N SER A 494 12.49 -39.07 -51.36
CA SER A 494 13.34 -38.88 -52.56
C SER A 494 13.90 -40.21 -53.09
N GLU A 495 14.46 -41.07 -52.23
CA GLU A 495 14.96 -42.39 -52.66
C GLU A 495 13.82 -43.27 -53.21
N LYS A 496 12.60 -43.17 -52.65
CA LYS A 496 11.43 -43.88 -53.19
C LYS A 496 11.01 -43.35 -54.57
N GLU A 497 10.96 -42.03 -54.74
CA GLU A 497 10.58 -41.38 -56.00
C GLU A 497 11.63 -41.64 -57.10
N GLU A 498 12.92 -41.62 -56.75
CA GLU A 498 14.02 -42.04 -57.63
C GLU A 498 13.86 -43.51 -58.06
N ARG A 499 13.54 -44.42 -57.13
CA ARG A 499 13.31 -45.85 -57.43
C ARG A 499 12.06 -46.09 -58.25
N GLU A 500 11.00 -45.32 -58.03
CA GLU A 500 9.79 -45.38 -58.85
C GLU A 500 10.06 -44.86 -60.27
N ALA A 501 10.86 -43.80 -60.43
CA ALA A 501 11.32 -43.34 -61.74
C ALA A 501 12.26 -44.34 -62.44
N GLU A 502 13.17 -45.01 -61.72
CA GLU A 502 13.98 -46.13 -62.25
C GLU A 502 13.10 -47.29 -62.73
N LEU A 503 12.05 -47.63 -61.98
CA LEU A 503 11.09 -48.67 -62.35
C LEU A 503 10.20 -48.26 -63.52
N GLU A 504 9.74 -47.01 -63.59
CA GLU A 504 9.00 -46.49 -64.75
C GLU A 504 9.85 -46.47 -66.01
N ALA A 505 11.12 -46.06 -65.93
CA ALA A 505 12.06 -46.13 -67.04
C ALA A 505 12.30 -47.58 -67.50
N ALA A 506 12.53 -48.51 -66.57
CA ALA A 506 12.68 -49.94 -66.89
C ALA A 506 11.40 -50.54 -67.50
N ASN A 507 10.21 -50.15 -67.03
CA ASN A 507 8.93 -50.57 -67.60
C ASN A 507 8.70 -49.96 -68.99
N ALA A 508 9.14 -48.72 -69.23
CA ALA A 508 9.11 -48.10 -70.56
C ALA A 508 10.06 -48.78 -71.55
N ASP A 509 11.27 -49.17 -71.11
CA ASP A 509 12.20 -49.98 -71.91
C ASP A 509 11.64 -51.38 -72.21
N ILE A 510 10.99 -52.03 -71.24
CA ILE A 510 10.28 -53.31 -71.45
C ILE A 510 9.12 -53.12 -72.45
N ALA A 511 8.35 -52.04 -72.34
CA ALA A 511 7.26 -51.74 -73.28
C ALA A 511 7.79 -51.43 -74.69
N ALA A 512 8.92 -50.73 -74.82
CA ALA A 512 9.59 -50.48 -76.09
C ALA A 512 10.17 -51.77 -76.71
N GLN A 513 10.73 -52.67 -75.89
CA GLN A 513 11.19 -53.98 -76.33
C GLN A 513 10.01 -54.88 -76.75
N ALA A 514 8.91 -54.88 -75.99
CA ALA A 514 7.69 -55.61 -76.34
C ALA A 514 7.05 -55.07 -77.63
N LYS A 515 6.99 -53.75 -77.82
CA LYS A 515 6.56 -53.13 -79.07
C LYS A 515 7.48 -53.50 -80.23
N ARG A 516 8.80 -53.58 -80.01
CA ARG A 516 9.77 -53.99 -81.04
C ARG A 516 9.69 -55.49 -81.36
N ILE A 517 9.32 -56.34 -80.40
CA ILE A 517 9.00 -57.75 -80.64
C ILE A 517 7.73 -57.83 -81.48
N TYR A 518 6.67 -57.12 -81.11
CA TYR A 518 5.42 -57.05 -81.88
C TYR A 518 5.66 -56.52 -83.31
N GLU A 519 6.48 -55.49 -83.51
CA GLU A 519 6.87 -54.99 -84.84
C GLU A 519 7.66 -56.01 -85.66
N LEU A 520 8.44 -56.90 -85.02
CA LEU A 520 9.16 -57.98 -85.70
C LEU A 520 8.26 -59.17 -86.01
N GLU A 521 7.28 -59.46 -85.15
CA GLU A 521 6.23 -60.47 -85.37
C GLU A 521 5.26 -60.01 -86.47
N GLU A 522 4.79 -58.76 -86.43
CA GLU A 522 3.97 -58.13 -87.47
C GLU A 522 4.73 -58.02 -88.80
N ALA A 523 6.04 -57.74 -88.81
CA ALA A 523 6.84 -57.80 -90.03
C ALA A 523 7.03 -59.24 -90.57
N LEU A 524 7.13 -60.24 -89.68
CA LEU A 524 7.20 -61.65 -90.07
C LEU A 524 5.87 -62.13 -90.65
N ASP A 525 4.75 -61.74 -90.05
CA ASP A 525 3.41 -62.08 -90.52
C ASP A 525 3.02 -61.28 -91.77
N ALA A 526 3.44 -60.02 -91.92
CA ALA A 526 3.26 -59.24 -93.14
C ALA A 526 4.10 -59.74 -94.32
N THR A 527 5.30 -60.31 -94.08
CA THR A 527 6.06 -60.97 -95.16
C THR A 527 5.43 -62.30 -95.58
N GLN A 528 4.74 -63.00 -94.68
CA GLN A 528 3.92 -64.17 -95.02
C GLN A 528 2.62 -63.76 -95.72
N SER A 529 1.93 -62.72 -95.24
CA SER A 529 0.68 -62.22 -95.82
C SER A 529 0.92 -61.74 -97.24
N ALA A 530 1.95 -60.90 -97.47
CA ALA A 530 2.32 -60.42 -98.79
C ALA A 530 2.64 -61.55 -99.80
N GLU A 531 3.18 -62.70 -99.36
CA GLU A 531 3.37 -63.85 -100.26
C GLU A 531 2.04 -64.55 -100.63
N THR A 532 1.00 -64.40 -99.82
CA THR A 532 -0.37 -64.88 -100.12
C THR A 532 -1.23 -63.83 -100.84
N GLU A 533 -1.06 -62.55 -100.51
CA GLU A 533 -1.81 -61.42 -101.04
C GLU A 533 -1.34 -61.06 -102.46
N ALA A 534 -0.04 -61.12 -102.74
CA ALA A 534 0.47 -61.00 -104.12
C ALA A 534 -0.01 -62.12 -105.08
N ARG A 535 -0.66 -63.17 -104.56
CA ARG A 535 -1.38 -64.19 -105.33
C ARG A 535 -2.89 -63.90 -105.50
N GLN A 536 -3.48 -63.01 -104.71
CA GLN A 536 -4.93 -62.73 -104.65
C GLN A 536 -5.32 -61.29 -105.05
N GLU A 537 -4.49 -60.29 -104.75
CA GLU A 537 -4.72 -58.87 -105.11
C GLU A 537 -4.97 -58.69 -106.62
N ARG A 538 -4.25 -59.47 -107.44
CA ARG A 538 -4.38 -59.51 -108.90
C ARG A 538 -5.78 -59.83 -109.44
N GLU A 539 -6.68 -60.36 -108.61
CA GLU A 539 -8.08 -60.61 -108.96
C GLU A 539 -9.08 -59.64 -108.28
N VAL A 540 -8.68 -58.97 -107.18
CA VAL A 540 -9.61 -58.22 -106.31
C VAL A 540 -9.47 -56.68 -106.42
N GLU A 541 -8.28 -56.15 -106.75
CA GLU A 541 -8.02 -54.71 -106.86
C GLU A 541 -9.05 -53.96 -107.73
N MET A 542 -9.56 -54.60 -108.78
CA MET A 542 -10.45 -53.99 -109.78
C MET A 542 -11.83 -53.59 -109.23
N GLN A 543 -12.26 -54.13 -108.06
CA GLN A 543 -13.64 -53.98 -107.58
C GLN A 543 -13.78 -53.11 -106.31
N VAL A 544 -12.76 -53.06 -105.45
CA VAL A 544 -12.85 -52.37 -104.14
C VAL A 544 -12.74 -50.84 -104.25
N VAL A 545 -12.03 -50.33 -105.25
CA VAL A 545 -11.73 -48.88 -105.45
C VAL A 545 -12.99 -48.01 -105.63
N ALA A 546 -14.13 -48.60 -105.99
CA ALA A 546 -15.41 -47.89 -106.10
C ALA A 546 -16.03 -47.59 -104.73
N ALA A 547 -16.07 -48.56 -103.81
CA ALA A 547 -16.86 -48.49 -102.57
C ALA A 547 -16.24 -47.62 -101.46
N LEU A 548 -14.92 -47.41 -101.49
CA LEU A 548 -14.21 -46.63 -100.46
C LEU A 548 -14.36 -45.11 -100.59
N LYS A 549 -14.86 -44.60 -101.72
CA LYS A 549 -15.00 -43.16 -101.97
C LYS A 549 -16.22 -42.53 -101.30
N GLU A 550 -17.24 -43.33 -101.03
CA GLU A 550 -18.52 -42.89 -100.47
C GLU A 550 -18.38 -42.60 -98.96
N LYS A 551 -17.93 -43.58 -98.18
CA LYS A 551 -17.73 -43.48 -96.72
C LYS A 551 -16.70 -42.43 -96.26
N LEU A 552 -15.89 -41.91 -97.19
CA LEU A 552 -14.91 -40.84 -96.94
C LEU A 552 -15.53 -39.43 -97.02
N ALA A 553 -16.81 -39.33 -97.37
CA ALA A 553 -17.59 -38.10 -97.28
C ALA A 553 -18.15 -37.92 -95.85
N ASP A 554 -18.95 -38.87 -95.39
CA ASP A 554 -19.75 -38.78 -94.15
C ASP A 554 -18.92 -38.37 -92.92
N THR A 555 -17.78 -39.03 -92.71
CA THR A 555 -16.88 -38.80 -91.57
C THR A 555 -16.26 -37.39 -91.52
N LYS A 556 -16.32 -36.61 -92.63
CA LYS A 556 -15.81 -35.23 -92.66
C LYS A 556 -16.83 -34.20 -92.18
N ASP A 557 -18.12 -34.50 -92.32
CA ASP A 557 -19.19 -33.60 -91.86
C ASP A 557 -19.47 -33.80 -90.36
N GLU A 558 -19.30 -35.02 -89.84
CA GLU A 558 -19.26 -35.28 -88.40
C GLU A 558 -18.12 -34.47 -87.72
N LEU A 559 -16.90 -34.53 -88.28
CA LEU A 559 -15.73 -33.81 -87.76
C LEU A 559 -15.95 -32.28 -87.69
N ARG A 560 -16.61 -31.70 -88.71
CA ARG A 560 -16.97 -30.28 -88.74
C ARG A 560 -17.91 -29.89 -87.59
N SER A 561 -18.95 -30.69 -87.35
CA SER A 561 -19.92 -30.41 -86.28
C SER A 561 -19.29 -30.38 -84.88
N LEU A 562 -18.26 -31.21 -84.65
CA LEU A 562 -17.49 -31.21 -83.41
C LEU A 562 -16.60 -29.96 -83.30
N GLN A 563 -15.96 -29.52 -84.38
CA GLN A 563 -15.16 -28.28 -84.40
C GLN A 563 -16.01 -27.05 -84.08
N ASP A 564 -17.20 -26.91 -84.67
CA ASP A 564 -18.12 -25.81 -84.37
C ASP A 564 -18.53 -25.80 -82.89
N SER A 565 -18.80 -26.98 -82.30
CA SER A 565 -19.15 -27.10 -80.88
C SER A 565 -18.00 -26.69 -79.93
N TYR A 566 -16.75 -26.99 -80.32
CA TYR A 566 -15.56 -26.66 -79.55
C TYR A 566 -15.30 -25.15 -79.51
N VAL A 567 -15.48 -24.45 -80.64
CA VAL A 567 -15.37 -22.98 -80.72
C VAL A 567 -16.39 -22.27 -79.82
N VAL A 568 -17.61 -22.81 -79.70
CA VAL A 568 -18.62 -22.27 -78.78
C VAL A 568 -18.21 -22.43 -77.31
N LEU A 569 -17.58 -23.55 -76.94
CA LEU A 569 -17.07 -23.77 -75.58
C LEU A 569 -15.87 -22.87 -75.26
N GLU A 570 -14.95 -22.64 -76.21
CA GLU A 570 -13.85 -21.69 -76.02
C GLU A 570 -14.36 -20.26 -75.81
N ALA A 571 -15.39 -19.83 -76.56
CA ALA A 571 -16.02 -18.53 -76.37
C ALA A 571 -16.64 -18.38 -74.96
N GLN A 572 -17.28 -19.43 -74.44
CA GLN A 572 -17.82 -19.46 -73.07
C GLN A 572 -16.71 -19.41 -72.01
N LEU A 573 -15.58 -20.10 -72.21
CA LEU A 573 -14.42 -20.05 -71.32
C LEU A 573 -13.77 -18.66 -71.28
N VAL A 574 -13.73 -17.94 -72.41
CA VAL A 574 -13.27 -16.53 -72.46
C VAL A 574 -14.23 -15.63 -71.68
N GLU A 575 -15.54 -15.82 -71.83
CA GLU A 575 -16.54 -15.03 -71.09
C GLU A 575 -16.51 -15.30 -69.58
N LEU A 576 -16.28 -16.55 -69.15
CA LEU A 576 -16.08 -16.89 -67.73
C LEU A 576 -14.81 -16.25 -67.17
N ARG A 577 -13.68 -16.32 -67.86
CA ARG A 577 -12.43 -15.65 -67.45
C ARG A 577 -12.59 -14.13 -67.34
N ALA A 578 -13.37 -13.51 -68.22
CA ALA A 578 -13.70 -12.09 -68.13
C ALA A 578 -14.57 -11.77 -66.88
N ARG A 579 -15.48 -12.67 -66.49
CA ARG A 579 -16.24 -12.55 -65.23
C ARG A 579 -15.33 -12.71 -64.01
N GLU A 580 -14.46 -13.72 -63.99
CA GLU A 580 -13.46 -13.96 -62.93
C GLU A 580 -12.56 -12.74 -62.73
N GLN A 581 -11.99 -12.18 -63.81
CA GLN A 581 -11.20 -10.94 -63.75
C GLN A 581 -12.01 -9.73 -63.25
N SER A 582 -13.33 -9.70 -63.47
CA SER A 582 -14.20 -8.65 -62.92
C SER A 582 -14.53 -8.86 -61.44
N LEU A 583 -14.44 -10.08 -60.93
CA LEU A 583 -14.61 -10.38 -59.50
C LEU A 583 -13.32 -10.08 -58.75
N ALA A 584 -12.17 -10.58 -59.23
CA ALA A 584 -10.86 -10.28 -58.67
C ALA A 584 -10.65 -8.76 -58.47
N ARG A 585 -10.95 -7.92 -59.48
CA ARG A 585 -10.85 -6.46 -59.35
C ARG A 585 -11.79 -5.83 -58.31
N ARG A 586 -12.89 -6.48 -57.94
CA ARG A 586 -13.76 -6.04 -56.84
C ARG A 586 -13.20 -6.49 -55.50
N ASP A 587 -12.65 -7.71 -55.44
CA ASP A 587 -11.98 -8.24 -54.26
C ASP A 587 -10.71 -7.41 -53.94
N ASP A 588 -9.96 -6.99 -54.97
CA ASP A 588 -8.84 -6.03 -54.89
C ASP A 588 -9.31 -4.68 -54.31
N MET A 589 -10.37 -4.07 -54.86
CA MET A 589 -10.93 -2.80 -54.36
C MET A 589 -11.44 -2.92 -52.91
N ILE A 590 -12.05 -4.05 -52.55
CA ILE A 590 -12.50 -4.31 -51.17
C ILE A 590 -11.30 -4.49 -50.23
N ALA A 591 -10.18 -5.05 -50.71
CA ALA A 591 -8.95 -5.12 -49.94
C ALA A 591 -8.33 -3.73 -49.73
N GLU A 592 -8.35 -2.85 -50.75
CA GLU A 592 -7.95 -1.44 -50.63
C GLU A 592 -8.83 -0.68 -49.62
N GLU A 593 -10.16 -0.76 -49.74
CA GLU A 593 -11.12 -0.16 -48.78
C GLU A 593 -10.93 -0.69 -47.35
N LEU A 594 -10.61 -1.98 -47.18
CA LEU A 594 -10.34 -2.57 -45.86
C LEU A 594 -9.00 -2.11 -45.28
N GLU A 595 -7.99 -1.82 -46.09
CA GLU A 595 -6.70 -1.32 -45.62
C GLU A 595 -6.79 0.16 -45.23
N GLU A 596 -7.50 0.99 -46.01
CA GLU A 596 -7.83 2.37 -45.63
C GLU A 596 -8.59 2.42 -44.30
N LEU A 597 -9.56 1.52 -44.09
CA LEU A 597 -10.29 1.42 -42.83
C LEU A 597 -9.42 0.95 -41.65
N ARG A 598 -8.36 0.16 -41.87
CA ARG A 598 -7.38 -0.20 -40.82
C ARG A 598 -6.53 0.99 -40.43
N VAL A 599 -6.00 1.74 -41.40
CA VAL A 599 -5.20 2.94 -41.12
C VAL A 599 -6.01 3.95 -40.30
N VAL A 600 -7.27 4.21 -40.67
CA VAL A 600 -8.16 5.10 -39.90
C VAL A 600 -8.47 4.54 -38.50
N GLN A 601 -8.55 3.21 -38.33
CA GLN A 601 -8.68 2.61 -36.99
C GLN A 601 -7.42 2.79 -36.15
N GLU A 602 -6.23 2.57 -36.71
CA GLU A 602 -4.95 2.77 -36.01
C GLU A 602 -4.74 4.24 -35.62
N GLU A 603 -5.07 5.19 -36.50
CA GLU A 603 -5.06 6.63 -36.20
C GLU A 603 -6.01 6.98 -35.05
N LEU A 604 -7.26 6.50 -35.11
CA LEU A 604 -8.25 6.72 -34.04
C LEU A 604 -7.86 6.07 -32.71
N GLU A 605 -7.22 4.89 -32.73
CA GLU A 605 -6.68 4.30 -31.50
C GLU A 605 -5.49 5.09 -30.95
N VAL A 606 -4.65 5.66 -31.81
CA VAL A 606 -3.53 6.53 -31.38
C VAL A 606 -4.05 7.85 -30.81
N GLU A 607 -5.10 8.46 -31.37
CA GLU A 607 -5.76 9.62 -30.78
C GLU A 607 -6.46 9.28 -29.46
N LYS A 608 -7.16 8.14 -29.40
CA LYS A 608 -7.75 7.64 -28.15
C LYS A 608 -6.68 7.48 -27.06
N ARG A 609 -5.54 6.83 -27.37
CA ARG A 609 -4.43 6.65 -26.42
C ARG A 609 -3.87 7.98 -25.91
N LYS A 610 -3.76 9.00 -26.77
CA LYS A 610 -3.35 10.37 -26.35
C LYS A 610 -4.36 10.97 -25.37
N LEU A 611 -5.65 10.91 -25.70
CA LEU A 611 -6.72 11.42 -24.83
C LEU A 611 -6.81 10.66 -23.49
N GLU A 612 -6.54 9.35 -23.50
CA GLU A 612 -6.43 8.55 -22.26
C GLU A 612 -5.22 8.99 -21.42
N THR A 613 -4.05 9.28 -22.03
CA THR A 613 -2.90 9.83 -21.29
C THR A 613 -3.11 11.26 -20.80
N GLU A 614 -3.77 12.12 -21.59
CA GLU A 614 -4.10 13.49 -21.18
C GLU A 614 -5.12 13.49 -20.03
N LEU A 615 -6.12 12.60 -20.07
CA LEU A 615 -7.07 12.40 -18.98
C LEU A 615 -6.35 11.98 -17.70
N LEU A 616 -5.54 10.91 -17.74
CA LEU A 616 -4.74 10.45 -16.59
C LEU A 616 -3.83 11.55 -16.04
N GLU A 617 -3.16 12.32 -16.92
CA GLU A 617 -2.36 13.47 -16.51
C GLU A 617 -3.20 14.55 -15.78
N THR A 618 -4.45 14.78 -16.19
CA THR A 618 -5.34 15.71 -15.49
C THR A 618 -5.89 15.14 -14.19
N GLU A 619 -6.22 13.85 -14.14
CA GLU A 619 -6.67 13.16 -12.92
C GLU A 619 -5.55 13.18 -11.86
N GLU A 620 -4.31 12.85 -12.21
CA GLU A 620 -3.17 13.00 -11.30
C GLU A 620 -2.95 14.47 -10.86
N LYS A 621 -3.16 15.46 -11.74
CA LYS A 621 -3.06 16.88 -11.37
C LYS A 621 -4.11 17.23 -10.32
N TRP A 622 -5.35 16.80 -10.50
CA TRP A 622 -6.43 16.97 -9.52
C TRP A 622 -6.17 16.20 -8.22
N GLU A 623 -5.65 14.97 -8.26
CA GLU A 623 -5.28 14.22 -7.06
C GLU A 623 -4.11 14.86 -6.30
N ARG A 624 -3.09 15.37 -7.00
CA ARG A 624 -1.97 16.09 -6.40
C ARG A 624 -2.44 17.38 -5.71
N GLU A 625 -3.20 18.23 -6.40
CA GLU A 625 -3.79 19.43 -5.78
C GLU A 625 -4.76 19.08 -4.63
N ARG A 626 -5.54 18.00 -4.74
CA ARG A 626 -6.42 17.54 -3.67
C ARG A 626 -5.62 17.13 -2.45
N ALA A 627 -4.58 16.32 -2.63
CA ALA A 627 -3.70 15.89 -1.54
C ALA A 627 -2.97 17.07 -0.91
N GLU A 628 -2.63 18.12 -1.66
CA GLU A 628 -2.09 19.39 -1.13
C GLU A 628 -3.14 20.13 -0.30
N ARG A 629 -4.35 20.37 -0.83
CA ARG A 629 -5.45 21.00 -0.08
C ARG A 629 -5.85 20.21 1.17
N GLU A 630 -5.80 18.88 1.14
CA GLU A 630 -6.05 18.04 2.32
C GLU A 630 -4.90 18.08 3.34
N ARG A 631 -3.64 18.32 2.92
CA ARG A 631 -2.51 18.59 3.85
C ARG A 631 -2.64 19.97 4.46
N GLU A 632 -2.96 21.00 3.66
CA GLU A 632 -3.19 22.37 4.14
C GLU A 632 -4.37 22.42 5.12
N ALA A 633 -5.47 21.73 4.81
CA ALA A 633 -6.62 21.60 5.71
C ALA A 633 -6.27 20.88 7.03
N ARG A 634 -5.40 19.85 6.98
CA ARG A 634 -4.88 19.18 8.19
C ARG A 634 -3.98 20.09 9.03
N VAL A 635 -3.13 20.90 8.40
CA VAL A 635 -2.28 21.90 9.09
C VAL A 635 -3.14 23.02 9.70
N TRP A 636 -4.19 23.46 9.00
CA TRP A 636 -5.16 24.42 9.54
C TRP A 636 -5.98 23.85 10.69
N ALA A 637 -6.48 22.62 10.57
CA ALA A 637 -7.20 21.94 11.65
C ALA A 637 -6.32 21.81 12.90
N GLY A 638 -5.07 21.33 12.77
CA GLY A 638 -4.13 21.27 13.88
C GLY A 638 -3.87 22.63 14.54
N ARG A 639 -3.73 23.71 13.75
CA ARG A 639 -3.59 25.08 14.28
C ARG A 639 -4.84 25.59 15.00
N VAL A 640 -6.03 25.18 14.55
CA VAL A 640 -7.30 25.51 15.22
C VAL A 640 -7.41 24.72 16.52
N GLU A 641 -7.15 23.41 16.50
CA GLU A 641 -7.11 22.58 17.71
C GLU A 641 -6.09 23.10 18.74
N ASP A 642 -4.89 23.48 18.31
CA ASP A 642 -3.87 24.04 19.22
C ASP A 642 -4.29 25.42 19.77
N ALA A 643 -4.97 26.24 18.99
CA ALA A 643 -5.55 27.50 19.47
C ALA A 643 -6.71 27.27 20.45
N GLU A 644 -7.59 26.30 20.17
CA GLU A 644 -8.69 25.88 21.06
C GLU A 644 -8.15 25.29 22.37
N ARG A 645 -7.08 24.49 22.33
CA ARG A 645 -6.38 23.97 23.54
C ARG A 645 -5.73 25.08 24.37
N LEU A 646 -5.17 26.10 23.72
CA LEU A 646 -4.61 27.28 24.41
C LEU A 646 -5.72 28.15 25.02
N GLN A 647 -6.85 28.32 24.32
CA GLN A 647 -8.03 29.00 24.86
C GLN A 647 -8.67 28.22 26.01
N ALA A 648 -8.77 26.90 25.92
CA ALA A 648 -9.27 26.05 27.00
C ALA A 648 -8.41 26.21 28.26
N ARG A 649 -7.08 26.10 28.16
CA ARG A 649 -6.17 26.33 29.30
C ARG A 649 -6.32 27.72 29.91
N ALA A 650 -6.43 28.76 29.08
CA ALA A 650 -6.66 30.11 29.58
C ALA A 650 -8.03 30.28 30.28
N VAL A 651 -9.04 29.49 29.89
CA VAL A 651 -10.32 29.40 30.61
C VAL A 651 -10.17 28.61 31.91
N ASP A 652 -9.49 27.46 31.89
CA ASP A 652 -9.23 26.64 33.09
C ASP A 652 -8.44 27.44 34.16
N GLU A 653 -7.43 28.21 33.74
CA GLU A 653 -6.65 29.13 34.57
C GLU A 653 -7.53 30.24 35.17
N LEU A 654 -8.36 30.90 34.34
CA LEU A 654 -9.28 31.94 34.80
C LEU A 654 -10.41 31.39 35.69
N GLU A 655 -10.88 30.15 35.47
CA GLU A 655 -11.84 29.50 36.36
C GLU A 655 -11.19 29.15 37.71
N HIS A 656 -9.92 28.70 37.72
CA HIS A 656 -9.18 28.46 38.96
C HIS A 656 -8.94 29.74 39.78
N ASP A 657 -8.48 30.82 39.15
CA ASP A 657 -8.31 32.13 39.80
C ASP A 657 -9.64 32.66 40.38
N LEU A 658 -10.74 32.46 39.65
CA LEU A 658 -12.07 32.89 40.06
C LEU A 658 -12.63 32.00 41.19
N GLU A 659 -12.33 30.69 41.22
CA GLU A 659 -12.60 29.83 42.37
C GLU A 659 -11.74 30.19 43.59
N HIS A 660 -10.47 30.56 43.40
CA HIS A 660 -9.60 31.05 44.46
C HIS A 660 -10.18 32.32 45.10
N ALA A 661 -10.47 33.34 44.30
CA ALA A 661 -11.08 34.59 44.76
C ALA A 661 -12.46 34.38 45.42
N ARG A 662 -13.28 33.42 44.94
CA ARG A 662 -14.53 33.01 45.62
C ARG A 662 -14.27 32.40 47.00
N ASN A 663 -13.20 31.63 47.17
CA ASN A 663 -12.85 31.00 48.44
C ASN A 663 -12.22 31.99 49.43
N GLU A 664 -11.40 32.92 48.95
CA GLU A 664 -10.95 34.07 49.75
C GLU A 664 -12.12 34.93 50.22
N LEU A 665 -13.06 35.28 49.33
CA LEU A 665 -14.25 36.05 49.69
C LEU A 665 -15.09 35.34 50.77
N ARG A 666 -15.35 34.03 50.62
CA ARG A 666 -16.02 33.22 51.65
C ARG A 666 -15.27 33.23 53.00
N SER A 667 -13.94 33.20 52.97
CA SER A 667 -13.11 33.27 54.17
C SER A 667 -13.26 34.63 54.87
N VAL A 668 -13.26 35.72 54.10
CA VAL A 668 -13.48 37.09 54.59
C VAL A 668 -14.90 37.27 55.12
N GLU A 669 -15.93 36.73 54.44
CA GLU A 669 -17.32 36.74 54.89
C GLU A 669 -17.49 35.98 56.24
N LEU A 670 -16.86 34.80 56.39
CA LEU A 670 -16.87 34.04 57.63
C LEU A 670 -16.13 34.78 58.76
N ALA A 671 -14.97 35.39 58.47
CA ALA A 671 -14.22 36.18 59.43
C ALA A 671 -15.00 37.43 59.87
N LEU A 672 -15.69 38.11 58.94
CA LEU A 672 -16.55 39.25 59.24
C LEU A 672 -17.73 38.83 60.14
N GLY A 673 -18.43 37.75 59.79
CA GLY A 673 -19.54 37.23 60.60
C GLY A 673 -19.11 36.80 62.01
N GLN A 674 -17.89 36.28 62.18
CA GLN A 674 -17.30 36.05 63.51
C GLN A 674 -17.13 37.36 64.27
N ARG A 675 -16.51 38.38 63.66
CA ARG A 675 -16.30 39.69 64.32
C ARG A 675 -17.59 40.43 64.63
N GLU A 676 -18.63 40.30 63.80
CA GLU A 676 -19.97 40.80 64.10
C GLU A 676 -20.57 40.09 65.33
N SER A 677 -20.37 38.78 65.45
CA SER A 677 -20.83 38.00 66.62
C SER A 677 -20.07 38.34 67.91
N ASP A 678 -18.74 38.54 67.83
CA ASP A 678 -17.90 38.99 68.94
C ASP A 678 -18.33 40.38 69.41
N LEU A 679 -18.52 41.31 68.47
CA LEU A 679 -18.97 42.68 68.74
C LEU A 679 -20.37 42.71 69.38
N ALA A 680 -21.29 41.84 68.92
CA ALA A 680 -22.60 41.66 69.54
C ALA A 680 -22.51 41.09 70.96
N ALA A 681 -21.60 40.15 71.22
CA ALA A 681 -21.35 39.59 72.54
C ALA A 681 -20.75 40.64 73.51
N VAL A 682 -19.79 41.45 73.05
CA VAL A 682 -19.23 42.57 73.82
C VAL A 682 -20.30 43.63 74.13
N GLN A 683 -21.17 43.98 73.17
CA GLN A 683 -22.30 44.89 73.42
C GLN A 683 -23.30 44.31 74.44
N ALA A 684 -23.56 43.00 74.41
CA ALA A 684 -24.43 42.35 75.39
C ALA A 684 -23.81 42.35 76.80
N ALA A 685 -22.52 42.04 76.91
CA ALA A 685 -21.76 42.11 78.15
C ALA A 685 -21.78 43.52 78.76
N LEU A 686 -21.51 44.55 77.95
CA LEU A 686 -21.54 45.96 78.39
C LEU A 686 -22.93 46.36 78.92
N ARG A 687 -24.00 46.07 78.17
CA ARG A 687 -25.38 46.32 78.62
C ARG A 687 -25.73 45.59 79.92
N SER A 688 -25.18 44.39 80.15
CA SER A 688 -25.38 43.66 81.41
C SER A 688 -24.64 44.31 82.60
N LEU A 689 -23.44 44.86 82.38
CA LEU A 689 -22.68 45.60 83.39
C LEU A 689 -23.35 46.93 83.74
N GLU A 690 -23.88 47.64 82.74
CA GLU A 690 -24.70 48.85 82.92
C GLU A 690 -25.97 48.56 83.73
N ALA A 691 -26.70 47.48 83.39
CA ALA A 691 -27.88 47.04 84.13
C ALA A 691 -27.58 46.58 85.56
N ALA A 692 -26.42 45.96 85.81
CA ALA A 692 -25.97 45.64 87.17
C ALA A 692 -25.67 46.92 87.97
N ARG A 693 -24.93 47.86 87.36
CA ARG A 693 -24.55 49.16 87.97
C ARG A 693 -25.76 50.04 88.29
N ALA A 694 -26.85 49.92 87.54
CA ALA A 694 -28.08 50.68 87.77
C ALA A 694 -28.88 50.25 89.02
N ASN A 695 -28.70 49.01 89.50
CA ASN A 695 -29.59 48.40 90.50
C ASN A 695 -29.06 48.41 91.95
N SER A 696 -27.83 48.89 92.21
CA SER A 696 -27.33 49.02 93.57
C SER A 696 -27.69 50.37 94.20
N THR A 697 -28.76 50.39 95.00
CA THR A 697 -29.16 51.56 95.79
C THR A 697 -28.35 51.70 97.09
N THR A 698 -27.72 50.62 97.56
CA THR A 698 -26.86 50.61 98.75
C THR A 698 -25.52 51.30 98.47
N ASP A 699 -24.92 51.06 97.30
CA ASP A 699 -23.64 51.66 96.94
C ASP A 699 -23.75 53.18 96.76
N LYS A 700 -24.93 53.76 96.53
CA LYS A 700 -25.07 55.23 96.41
C LYS A 700 -24.66 55.98 97.67
N PHE A 701 -25.08 55.53 98.84
CA PHE A 701 -24.67 56.17 100.11
C PHE A 701 -23.22 55.83 100.50
N SER A 702 -22.69 54.69 100.05
CA SER A 702 -21.24 54.41 100.15
C SER A 702 -20.45 55.38 99.29
N MET A 703 -20.80 55.46 98.00
CA MET A 703 -20.19 56.32 96.99
C MET A 703 -20.35 57.81 97.32
N GLU A 704 -21.42 58.25 97.98
CA GLU A 704 -21.51 59.64 98.47
C GLU A 704 -20.50 59.90 99.59
N LEU A 705 -20.34 58.99 100.56
CA LEU A 705 -19.34 59.12 101.63
C LEU A 705 -17.89 58.93 101.13
N GLU A 706 -17.72 58.12 100.09
CA GLU A 706 -16.45 57.89 99.40
C GLU A 706 -16.12 59.04 98.45
N LEU A 707 -17.09 59.68 97.78
CA LEU A 707 -16.91 60.96 97.08
C LEU A 707 -16.50 62.06 98.06
N ASP A 708 -17.10 62.11 99.24
CA ASP A 708 -16.73 63.04 100.31
C ASP A 708 -15.27 62.82 100.77
N ARG A 709 -14.80 61.58 100.80
CA ARG A 709 -13.37 61.25 101.04
C ARG A 709 -12.50 61.65 99.85
N LEU A 710 -12.86 61.17 98.65
CA LEU A 710 -12.15 61.40 97.40
C LEU A 710 -12.10 62.89 97.04
N GLN A 711 -13.00 63.75 97.53
CA GLN A 711 -12.87 65.21 97.40
C GLN A 711 -11.76 65.76 98.30
N ARG A 712 -11.67 65.32 99.56
CA ARG A 712 -10.58 65.73 100.48
C ARG A 712 -9.23 65.12 100.09
N ASP A 713 -9.27 63.92 99.52
CA ASP A 713 -8.09 63.25 98.97
C ASP A 713 -7.74 63.79 97.58
N LEU A 714 -8.68 64.33 96.81
CA LEU A 714 -8.41 65.13 95.61
C LEU A 714 -7.81 66.49 95.97
N GLU A 715 -8.34 67.21 96.97
CA GLU A 715 -7.74 68.45 97.48
C GLU A 715 -6.28 68.21 97.93
N ARG A 716 -6.01 67.08 98.61
CA ARG A 716 -4.64 66.64 98.94
C ARG A 716 -3.82 66.33 97.69
N CYS A 717 -4.35 65.56 96.75
CA CYS A 717 -3.67 65.26 95.48
C CYS A 717 -3.48 66.50 94.60
N GLU A 718 -4.27 67.56 94.76
CA GLU A 718 -4.13 68.85 94.08
C GLU A 718 -3.09 69.74 94.75
N ASP A 719 -3.02 69.76 96.09
CA ASP A 719 -1.91 70.38 96.84
C ASP A 719 -0.58 69.65 96.59
N GLU A 720 -0.62 68.31 96.52
CA GLU A 720 0.50 67.46 96.14
C GLU A 720 0.85 67.61 94.66
N LEU A 721 -0.11 67.79 93.74
CA LEU A 721 0.18 68.16 92.35
C LEU A 721 0.75 69.58 92.24
N ALA A 722 0.27 70.54 93.02
CA ALA A 722 0.83 71.88 93.07
C ALA A 722 2.26 71.86 93.64
N ARG A 723 2.53 70.94 94.58
CA ARG A 723 3.87 70.66 95.12
C ARG A 723 4.75 69.96 94.09
N VAL A 724 4.29 68.89 93.44
CA VAL A 724 5.02 68.16 92.40
C VAL A 724 5.26 69.04 91.18
N ARG A 725 4.34 69.95 90.80
CA ARG A 725 4.57 70.96 89.76
C ARG A 725 5.64 71.98 90.17
N ARG A 726 5.74 72.35 91.45
CA ARG A 726 6.85 73.17 91.97
C ARG A 726 8.16 72.39 92.01
N GLU A 727 8.15 71.16 92.51
CA GLU A 727 9.33 70.28 92.55
C GLU A 727 9.80 69.88 91.13
N LEU A 728 8.88 69.85 90.14
CA LEU A 728 9.14 69.69 88.72
C LEU A 728 9.72 70.96 88.10
N ALA A 729 9.18 72.15 88.39
CA ALA A 729 9.80 73.41 87.96
C ALA A 729 11.22 73.56 88.54
N ASP A 730 11.41 73.18 89.81
CA ASP A 730 12.74 73.07 90.44
C ASP A 730 13.58 71.96 89.80
N ALA A 731 12.98 70.87 89.30
CA ALA A 731 13.68 69.81 88.59
C ALA A 731 14.07 70.23 87.16
N GLU A 732 13.29 71.10 86.51
CA GLU A 732 13.62 71.69 85.21
C GLU A 732 14.69 72.78 85.33
N THR A 733 14.69 73.61 86.38
CA THR A 733 15.80 74.53 86.63
C THR A 733 17.07 73.73 86.93
N ARG A 734 16.99 72.70 87.77
CA ARG A 734 18.08 71.72 87.94
C ARG A 734 18.42 70.95 86.65
N ALA A 735 17.48 70.77 85.71
CA ALA A 735 17.76 70.17 84.40
C ALA A 735 18.54 71.12 83.50
N ARG A 736 18.17 72.40 83.45
CA ARG A 736 18.90 73.46 82.72
C ARG A 736 20.28 73.73 83.33
N GLU A 737 20.41 73.62 84.66
CA GLU A 737 21.71 73.61 85.34
C GLU A 737 22.54 72.36 84.99
N ARG A 738 21.90 71.19 84.87
CA ARG A 738 22.54 69.94 84.39
C ARG A 738 22.93 70.04 82.92
N GLU A 739 22.15 70.65 82.05
CA GLU A 739 22.52 70.95 80.65
C GLU A 739 23.75 71.86 80.61
N GLY A 740 23.75 72.94 81.41
CA GLY A 740 24.92 73.80 81.61
C GLY A 740 26.11 73.15 82.34
N VAL A 741 25.97 71.90 82.81
CA VAL A 741 27.07 71.03 83.24
C VAL A 741 27.43 70.03 82.13
N VAL A 742 26.46 69.47 81.40
CA VAL A 742 26.66 68.58 80.25
C VAL A 742 27.44 69.28 79.13
N ASP A 743 27.22 70.58 78.88
CA ASP A 743 28.05 71.36 77.96
C ASP A 743 29.52 71.45 78.40
N LYS A 744 29.77 71.53 79.71
CA LYS A 744 31.13 71.47 80.28
C LYS A 744 31.72 70.07 80.16
N MET A 745 30.92 69.04 80.48
CA MET A 745 31.28 67.63 80.24
C MET A 745 31.54 67.36 78.75
N HIS A 746 30.92 68.10 77.82
CA HIS A 746 31.19 68.00 76.38
C HIS A 746 32.45 68.75 75.95
N ALA A 747 32.91 69.76 76.68
CA ALA A 747 34.27 70.27 76.54
C ALA A 747 35.29 69.24 77.06
N GLU A 748 35.12 68.79 78.31
CA GLU A 748 35.99 67.80 78.97
C GLU A 748 36.04 66.45 78.22
N LYS A 749 34.93 66.03 77.59
CA LYS A 749 34.86 64.83 76.74
C LYS A 749 35.83 64.91 75.56
N ARG A 750 36.00 66.09 74.95
CA ARG A 750 36.94 66.26 73.81
C ARG A 750 38.39 66.11 74.27
N ASP A 751 38.72 66.58 75.48
CA ASP A 751 40.03 66.33 76.10
C ASP A 751 40.20 64.84 76.47
N LEU A 752 39.17 64.18 76.99
CA LEU A 752 39.19 62.75 77.33
C LEU A 752 39.28 61.84 76.09
N GLU A 753 38.72 62.24 74.95
CA GLU A 753 38.84 61.50 73.68
C GLU A 753 40.30 61.44 73.19
N THR A 754 41.13 62.46 73.49
CA THR A 754 42.59 62.39 73.24
C THR A 754 43.28 61.36 74.14
N GLN A 755 42.78 61.16 75.37
CA GLN A 755 43.33 60.22 76.35
C GLN A 755 42.89 58.77 76.04
N LEU A 756 41.68 58.57 75.51
CA LEU A 756 41.14 57.25 75.15
C LEU A 756 41.97 56.54 74.05
N ALA A 757 42.72 57.29 73.24
CA ALA A 757 43.69 56.73 72.31
C ALA A 757 44.75 55.84 73.00
N VAL A 758 45.14 56.19 74.23
CA VAL A 758 46.11 55.43 75.06
C VAL A 758 45.47 54.16 75.64
N GLN A 759 44.19 54.23 76.04
CA GLN A 759 43.43 53.09 76.60
C GLN A 759 43.30 51.91 75.62
N ARG A 760 43.43 52.13 74.30
CA ARG A 760 43.40 51.05 73.29
C ARG A 760 44.47 49.97 73.53
N GLN A 761 45.56 50.29 74.22
CA GLN A 761 46.64 49.34 74.52
C GLN A 761 46.34 48.42 75.72
N ALA A 762 45.36 48.76 76.58
CA ALA A 762 44.92 47.90 77.69
C ALA A 762 44.02 46.72 77.24
N ARG A 763 43.50 46.78 76.00
CA ARG A 763 42.46 45.86 75.49
C ARG A 763 42.93 44.41 75.31
N LEU A 764 44.25 44.16 75.26
CA LEU A 764 44.82 42.81 75.15
C LEU A 764 44.58 41.97 76.41
N ASN A 765 44.61 42.59 77.60
CA ASN A 765 44.47 41.90 78.90
C ASN A 765 43.01 41.51 79.23
N LEU A 766 42.08 41.66 78.28
CA LEU A 766 40.71 41.19 78.38
C LEU A 766 40.50 39.82 77.70
N SER A 767 41.43 39.38 76.84
CA SER A 767 41.29 38.10 76.13
C SER A 767 41.27 36.89 77.08
N GLU A 768 42.13 36.90 78.11
CA GLU A 768 42.27 35.80 79.08
C GLU A 768 41.05 35.62 80.01
N LYS A 769 40.05 36.51 79.93
CA LYS A 769 38.81 36.41 80.72
C LYS A 769 37.66 35.72 79.98
N LEU A 770 37.80 35.43 78.69
CA LEU A 770 36.75 34.79 77.89
C LEU A 770 36.63 33.29 78.20
N ASP A 771 37.77 32.59 78.29
CA ASP A 771 37.82 31.13 78.47
C ASP A 771 37.25 30.66 79.82
N ALA A 772 37.27 31.54 80.83
CA ALA A 772 36.68 31.29 82.15
C ALA A 772 35.14 31.28 82.15
N ALA A 773 34.49 31.82 81.10
CA ALA A 773 33.03 31.93 81.04
C ALA A 773 32.33 30.68 80.47
N GLN A 774 32.97 29.94 79.56
CA GLN A 774 32.33 28.81 78.87
C GLN A 774 32.01 27.61 79.78
N THR A 775 32.75 27.42 80.88
CA THR A 775 32.56 26.26 81.78
C THR A 775 31.39 26.40 82.74
N VAL A 776 30.91 27.62 83.02
CA VAL A 776 29.78 27.86 83.93
C VAL A 776 28.44 27.49 83.26
N SER A 777 28.31 27.75 81.96
CA SER A 777 27.04 27.62 81.21
C SER A 777 26.51 26.18 81.09
N LEU A 778 27.36 25.16 81.30
CA LEU A 778 26.92 23.76 81.32
C LEU A 778 26.28 23.32 82.65
N SER A 779 26.34 24.15 83.70
CA SER A 779 25.88 23.79 85.06
C SER A 779 24.48 24.33 85.43
N SER A 780 23.92 25.22 84.61
CA SER A 780 22.65 25.92 84.87
C SER A 780 21.42 25.31 84.19
N ILE A 781 21.59 24.24 83.42
CA ILE A 781 20.49 23.58 82.68
C ILE A 781 19.70 22.65 83.63
N PRO A 782 18.37 22.83 83.79
CA PRO A 782 17.57 21.97 84.66
C PRO A 782 17.49 20.53 84.12
N PRO A 783 17.42 19.50 85.00
CA PRO A 783 17.57 18.10 84.60
C PRO A 783 16.47 17.59 83.65
N ALA A 784 15.29 18.23 83.63
CA ALA A 784 14.26 17.95 82.64
C ALA A 784 14.73 18.25 81.20
N LEU A 785 15.44 19.38 81.00
CA LEU A 785 15.93 19.78 79.68
C LEU A 785 17.13 18.93 79.22
N ALA A 786 17.93 18.44 80.17
CA ALA A 786 18.99 17.46 79.87
C ALA A 786 18.40 16.13 79.40
N ASN A 787 17.34 15.64 80.06
CA ASN A 787 16.63 14.42 79.67
C ASN A 787 15.92 14.57 78.30
N THR A 788 15.29 15.71 78.00
CA THR A 788 14.70 15.92 76.67
C THR A 788 15.76 15.98 75.59
N LEU A 789 16.88 16.68 75.78
CA LEU A 789 18.01 16.68 74.83
C LEU A 789 18.60 15.28 74.61
N GLN A 790 18.66 14.43 75.63
CA GLN A 790 19.11 13.05 75.49
C GLN A 790 18.08 12.16 74.77
N SER A 791 16.78 12.37 75.03
CA SER A 791 15.69 11.69 74.32
C SER A 791 15.60 12.10 72.84
N LEU A 792 15.89 13.37 72.53
CA LEU A 792 15.88 13.90 71.16
C LEU A 792 17.04 13.29 70.37
N LYS A 793 18.23 13.20 70.96
CA LYS A 793 19.39 12.47 70.38
C LYS A 793 19.15 10.96 70.22
N ALA A 794 18.37 10.34 71.11
CA ALA A 794 17.94 8.96 70.91
C ALA A 794 17.06 8.84 69.66
N ALA A 795 16.03 9.69 69.52
CA ALA A 795 15.16 9.72 68.34
C ALA A 795 15.90 10.07 67.03
N GLU A 796 16.90 10.97 67.07
CA GLU A 796 17.81 11.23 65.94
C GLU A 796 18.58 9.97 65.53
N SER A 797 19.09 9.20 66.50
CA SER A 797 19.79 7.94 66.22
C SER A 797 18.86 6.85 65.69
N GLU A 798 17.64 6.74 66.23
CA GLU A 798 16.64 5.77 65.78
C GLU A 798 16.15 6.10 64.36
N THR A 799 15.82 7.36 64.07
CA THR A 799 15.44 7.80 62.71
C THR A 799 16.58 7.64 61.70
N ALA A 800 17.85 7.79 62.11
CA ALA A 800 18.99 7.41 61.27
C ALA A 800 19.04 5.90 60.98
N THR A 801 18.78 5.04 61.97
CA THR A 801 18.69 3.59 61.73
C THR A 801 17.51 3.22 60.84
N PHE A 802 16.33 3.84 61.01
CA PHE A 802 15.18 3.61 60.13
C PHE A 802 15.46 4.04 58.69
N LYS A 803 16.11 5.19 58.46
CA LYS A 803 16.57 5.61 57.12
C LYS A 803 17.56 4.61 56.50
N SER A 804 18.49 4.07 57.28
CA SER A 804 19.41 3.02 56.80
C SER A 804 18.68 1.70 56.48
N ARG A 805 17.58 1.41 57.18
CA ARG A 805 16.77 0.20 56.96
C ARG A 805 15.83 0.34 55.77
N VAL A 806 15.29 1.53 55.54
CA VAL A 806 14.52 1.88 54.32
C VAL A 806 15.40 1.75 53.09
N THR A 807 16.58 2.38 53.08
CA THR A 807 17.53 2.25 51.94
C THR A 807 18.03 0.81 51.73
N GLU A 808 18.19 0.02 52.80
CA GLU A 808 18.45 -1.43 52.66
C GLU A 808 17.28 -2.15 51.97
N LEU A 809 16.04 -1.88 52.38
CA LEU A 809 14.83 -2.49 51.80
C LEU A 809 14.59 -2.04 50.35
N GLU A 810 14.77 -0.78 50.03
CA GLU A 810 14.74 -0.24 48.66
C GLU A 810 15.79 -0.91 47.77
N SER A 811 17.03 -1.08 48.27
CA SER A 811 18.09 -1.75 47.52
C SER A 811 17.78 -3.24 47.26
N ARG A 812 17.08 -3.90 48.19
CA ARG A 812 16.59 -5.29 48.05
C ARG A 812 15.44 -5.34 47.05
N LEU A 813 14.42 -4.49 47.19
CA LEU A 813 13.27 -4.41 46.29
C LEU A 813 13.73 -4.13 44.85
N SER A 814 14.60 -3.14 44.64
CA SER A 814 15.19 -2.81 43.35
C SER A 814 15.99 -3.97 42.75
N LYS A 815 16.66 -4.78 43.59
CA LYS A 815 17.38 -5.97 43.13
C LYS A 815 16.43 -7.10 42.77
N ASP A 816 15.39 -7.32 43.56
CA ASP A 816 14.41 -8.39 43.36
C ASP A 816 13.52 -8.07 42.14
N GLN A 817 13.07 -6.82 41.96
CA GLN A 817 12.43 -6.31 40.74
C GLN A 817 13.28 -6.55 39.49
N ARG A 818 14.57 -6.17 39.53
CA ARG A 818 15.51 -6.44 38.42
C ARG A 818 15.68 -7.94 38.16
N SER A 819 15.73 -8.76 39.21
CA SER A 819 15.80 -10.22 39.05
C SER A 819 14.51 -10.78 38.43
N HIS A 820 13.35 -10.26 38.83
CA HIS A 820 12.05 -10.69 38.32
C HIS A 820 11.89 -10.31 36.85
N SER A 821 12.15 -9.05 36.50
CA SER A 821 12.21 -8.56 35.11
C SER A 821 13.21 -9.37 34.26
N THR A 822 14.38 -9.73 34.79
CA THR A 822 15.34 -10.60 34.08
C THR A 822 14.76 -12.00 33.83
N THR A 823 14.11 -12.62 34.84
CA THR A 823 13.45 -13.92 34.64
C THR A 823 12.23 -13.84 33.72
N GLU A 824 11.51 -12.73 33.73
CA GLU A 824 10.36 -12.53 32.86
C GLU A 824 10.80 -12.34 31.41
N SER A 825 11.85 -11.55 31.14
CA SER A 825 12.47 -11.46 29.81
C SER A 825 12.89 -12.84 29.31
N GLN A 826 13.59 -13.63 30.14
CA GLN A 826 13.98 -15.00 29.79
C GLN A 826 12.78 -15.93 29.50
N TYR A 827 11.65 -15.76 30.20
CA TYR A 827 10.43 -16.51 29.88
C TYR A 827 9.71 -16.00 28.63
N ARG A 828 9.69 -14.68 28.39
CA ARG A 828 9.19 -14.07 27.13
C ARG A 828 10.02 -14.58 25.94
N GLU A 829 11.34 -14.55 26.04
CA GLU A 829 12.32 -15.09 25.08
C GLU A 829 12.10 -16.59 24.81
N GLN A 830 12.02 -17.43 25.86
CA GLN A 830 11.75 -18.86 25.68
C GLN A 830 10.38 -19.14 25.03
N ILE A 831 9.39 -18.26 25.24
CA ILE A 831 8.08 -18.34 24.59
C ILE A 831 8.16 -17.89 23.12
N THR A 832 8.89 -16.82 22.78
CA THR A 832 9.08 -16.39 21.38
C THR A 832 9.93 -17.38 20.60
N GLU A 833 11.01 -17.92 21.17
CA GLU A 833 11.78 -19.03 20.59
C GLU A 833 10.90 -20.25 20.32
N ARG A 834 10.17 -20.75 21.33
CA ARG A 834 9.29 -21.91 21.21
C ARG A 834 8.19 -21.69 20.18
N ASN A 835 7.57 -20.51 20.14
CA ASN A 835 6.53 -20.18 19.17
C ASN A 835 7.12 -20.08 17.75
N THR A 836 8.32 -19.51 17.59
CA THR A 836 9.04 -19.44 16.32
C THR A 836 9.43 -20.82 15.81
N LEU A 837 9.89 -21.72 16.70
CA LEU A 837 10.15 -23.12 16.37
C LEU A 837 8.87 -23.86 15.96
N LEU A 838 7.76 -23.71 16.70
CA LEU A 838 6.47 -24.32 16.35
C LEU A 838 5.92 -23.81 15.01
N LEU A 839 6.02 -22.50 14.75
CA LEU A 839 5.64 -21.90 13.47
C LEU A 839 6.54 -22.38 12.33
N THR A 840 7.85 -22.55 12.57
CA THR A 840 8.81 -23.06 11.59
C THR A 840 8.55 -24.54 11.28
N ILE A 841 8.26 -25.37 12.29
CA ILE A 841 7.80 -26.75 12.10
C ILE A 841 6.48 -26.78 11.30
N CYS A 842 5.52 -25.91 11.61
CA CYS A 842 4.27 -25.82 10.86
C CYS A 842 4.49 -25.40 9.39
N LYS A 843 5.39 -24.43 9.13
CA LYS A 843 5.80 -24.02 7.76
C LYS A 843 6.41 -25.21 7.00
N TYR A 844 7.39 -25.90 7.59
CA TYR A 844 8.03 -27.07 6.96
C TYR A 844 7.03 -28.20 6.69
N VAL A 845 6.10 -28.46 7.62
CA VAL A 845 5.08 -29.49 7.42
C VAL A 845 4.08 -29.10 6.32
N ASP A 846 3.59 -27.85 6.27
CA ASP A 846 2.77 -27.35 5.15
C ASP A 846 3.55 -27.35 3.81
N GLN A 847 4.88 -27.12 3.83
CA GLN A 847 5.72 -27.14 2.64
C GLN A 847 5.97 -28.55 2.10
N VAL A 848 6.31 -29.51 2.97
CA VAL A 848 6.57 -30.92 2.61
C VAL A 848 5.31 -31.64 2.13
N LEU A 849 4.14 -31.24 2.63
CA LEU A 849 2.84 -31.75 2.17
C LEU A 849 2.34 -31.14 0.86
N GLY A 850 2.97 -30.04 0.42
CA GLY A 850 2.48 -29.21 -0.67
C GLY A 850 1.33 -28.29 -0.24
N ALA A 851 1.19 -27.19 -0.97
CA ALA A 851 0.19 -26.16 -0.70
C ALA A 851 -1.22 -26.62 -1.13
N ASP A 852 -1.87 -27.44 -0.30
CA ASP A 852 -3.33 -27.61 -0.33
C ASP A 852 -4.01 -26.23 -0.40
N LYS A 853 -5.01 -26.12 -1.26
CA LYS A 853 -5.80 -24.88 -1.40
C LYS A 853 -6.45 -24.57 -0.05
N LYS A 854 -5.97 -23.51 0.61
CA LYS A 854 -6.45 -23.05 1.92
C LYS A 854 -7.97 -23.03 1.93
N ARG A 855 -8.59 -23.74 2.89
CA ARG A 855 -10.03 -23.56 3.14
C ARG A 855 -10.24 -22.11 3.59
N PRO A 856 -11.23 -21.36 3.08
CA PRO A 856 -11.26 -19.89 3.26
C PRO A 856 -11.49 -19.37 4.69
N ASN A 857 -11.62 -20.27 5.68
CA ASN A 857 -12.15 -19.95 7.01
C ASN A 857 -11.29 -20.45 8.18
N ASP A 858 -10.09 -20.98 7.91
CA ASP A 858 -9.12 -21.32 8.97
C ASP A 858 -8.44 -20.03 9.44
N GLY A 859 -8.76 -19.59 10.67
CA GLY A 859 -8.20 -18.38 11.26
C GLY A 859 -6.67 -18.38 11.35
N LYS A 860 -6.07 -17.19 11.43
CA LYS A 860 -4.61 -17.04 11.55
C LYS A 860 -4.12 -17.84 12.78
N PRO A 861 -3.09 -18.70 12.67
CA PRO A 861 -2.73 -19.66 13.73
C PRO A 861 -2.32 -19.01 15.07
N PHE A 862 -1.95 -17.73 15.04
CA PHE A 862 -1.58 -16.93 16.21
C PHE A 862 -2.75 -16.61 17.15
N THR A 863 -4.00 -16.65 16.69
CA THR A 863 -5.16 -16.18 17.49
C THR A 863 -5.86 -17.28 18.29
N ASN A 864 -5.56 -18.56 18.05
CA ASN A 864 -6.02 -19.67 18.89
C ASN A 864 -5.06 -20.88 18.81
N PHE A 865 -4.40 -21.17 19.93
CA PHE A 865 -3.45 -22.30 20.03
C PHE A 865 -4.11 -23.67 19.79
N SER A 866 -5.39 -23.86 20.13
CA SER A 866 -6.05 -25.17 19.89
C SER A 866 -6.19 -25.45 18.40
N VAL A 867 -6.66 -24.47 17.63
CA VAL A 867 -6.83 -24.57 16.17
C VAL A 867 -5.47 -24.78 15.48
N PHE A 868 -4.42 -24.11 15.95
CA PHE A 868 -3.05 -24.33 15.48
C PHE A 868 -2.54 -25.74 15.79
N HIS A 869 -2.78 -26.22 17.01
CA HIS A 869 -2.38 -27.56 17.45
C HIS A 869 -3.12 -28.67 16.68
N ASP A 870 -4.44 -28.54 16.53
CA ASP A 870 -5.28 -29.48 15.78
C ASP A 870 -4.88 -29.52 14.29
N ARG A 871 -4.60 -28.36 13.69
CA ARG A 871 -4.09 -28.27 12.31
C ARG A 871 -2.72 -28.93 12.17
N ILE A 872 -1.78 -28.70 13.10
CA ILE A 872 -0.48 -29.41 13.11
C ILE A 872 -0.72 -30.93 13.22
N LEU A 873 -1.63 -31.39 14.08
CA LEU A 873 -1.94 -32.82 14.22
C LEU A 873 -2.57 -33.42 12.96
N GLU A 874 -3.50 -32.72 12.30
CA GLU A 874 -4.08 -33.17 11.02
C GLU A 874 -2.99 -33.27 9.94
N ARG A 875 -2.15 -32.23 9.80
CA ARG A 875 -1.04 -32.25 8.85
C ARG A 875 -0.02 -33.35 9.15
N LEU A 876 0.39 -33.55 10.40
CA LEU A 876 1.32 -34.62 10.78
C LEU A 876 0.73 -36.02 10.54
N ARG A 877 -0.59 -36.21 10.69
CA ARG A 877 -1.28 -37.46 10.31
C ARG A 877 -1.21 -37.68 8.79
N SER A 878 -1.49 -36.65 7.99
CA SER A 878 -1.35 -36.72 6.52
C SER A 878 0.09 -36.98 6.06
N LEU A 879 1.08 -36.36 6.73
CA LEU A 879 2.50 -36.60 6.45
C LEU A 879 2.92 -38.03 6.80
N THR A 880 2.41 -38.55 7.91
CA THR A 880 2.60 -39.95 8.32
C THR A 880 1.99 -40.90 7.30
N LEU A 881 0.76 -40.63 6.82
CA LEU A 881 0.10 -41.41 5.79
C LEU A 881 0.90 -41.42 4.48
N ILE A 882 1.28 -40.25 3.98
CA ILE A 882 2.10 -40.09 2.75
C ILE A 882 3.45 -40.82 2.91
N ASN A 883 4.10 -40.74 4.06
CA ASN A 883 5.32 -41.50 4.35
C ASN A 883 5.08 -43.02 4.30
N THR A 884 4.01 -43.54 4.92
CA THR A 884 3.69 -44.97 4.84
C THR A 884 3.38 -45.44 3.42
N GLU A 885 2.69 -44.61 2.62
CA GLU A 885 2.45 -44.88 1.21
C GLU A 885 3.74 -44.81 0.38
N PHE A 886 4.60 -43.82 0.61
CA PHE A 886 5.88 -43.69 -0.07
C PHE A 886 6.79 -44.89 0.22
N VAL A 887 6.92 -45.30 1.49
CA VAL A 887 7.67 -46.50 1.89
C VAL A 887 7.06 -47.77 1.26
N LYS A 888 5.73 -47.87 1.14
CA LYS A 888 5.06 -48.99 0.45
C LYS A 888 5.37 -49.00 -1.05
N ARG A 889 5.14 -47.88 -1.75
CA ARG A 889 5.40 -47.71 -3.20
C ARG A 889 6.88 -47.91 -3.53
N SER A 890 7.78 -47.44 -2.67
CA SER A 890 9.23 -47.63 -2.77
C SER A 890 9.60 -49.11 -2.70
N LYS A 891 9.11 -49.85 -1.69
CA LYS A 891 9.31 -51.31 -1.57
C LYS A 891 8.68 -52.10 -2.72
N GLU A 892 7.51 -51.69 -3.22
CA GLU A 892 6.90 -52.29 -4.41
C GLU A 892 7.74 -52.05 -5.68
N LEU A 893 8.34 -50.87 -5.82
CA LEU A 893 9.22 -50.53 -6.94
C LEU A 893 10.58 -51.25 -6.83
N GLU A 894 11.17 -51.31 -5.64
CA GLU A 894 12.37 -52.09 -5.32
C GLU A 894 12.15 -53.57 -5.65
N ALA A 895 11.03 -54.16 -5.22
CA ALA A 895 10.68 -55.55 -5.55
C ALA A 895 10.51 -55.77 -7.06
N ARG A 896 9.91 -54.81 -7.79
CA ARG A 896 9.80 -54.87 -9.27
C ARG A 896 11.17 -54.75 -9.96
N LEU A 897 12.06 -53.89 -9.46
CA LEU A 897 13.43 -53.76 -9.99
C LEU A 897 14.27 -55.01 -9.68
N MET A 898 14.18 -55.55 -8.47
CA MET A 898 14.80 -56.83 -8.10
C MET A 898 14.28 -57.99 -8.95
N GLY A 899 12.98 -58.03 -9.26
CA GLY A 899 12.41 -58.97 -10.23
C GLY A 899 13.04 -58.83 -11.62
N LYS A 900 13.10 -57.60 -12.17
CA LYS A 900 13.77 -57.33 -13.46
C LYS A 900 15.25 -57.71 -13.45
N ILE A 901 15.98 -57.45 -12.36
CA ILE A 901 17.39 -57.84 -12.20
C ILE A 901 17.53 -59.37 -12.18
N GLN A 902 16.66 -60.08 -11.46
CA GLN A 902 16.65 -61.54 -11.48
C GLN A 902 16.33 -62.11 -12.87
N ASP A 903 15.40 -61.50 -13.62
CA ASP A 903 15.05 -61.95 -14.97
C ASP A 903 16.13 -61.61 -16.01
N LEU A 904 16.81 -60.47 -15.88
CA LEU A 904 18.02 -60.15 -16.65
C LEU A 904 19.16 -61.14 -16.35
N ASN A 905 19.36 -61.49 -15.08
CA ASN A 905 20.34 -62.51 -14.69
C ASN A 905 19.98 -63.88 -15.26
N LYS A 906 18.71 -64.32 -15.20
CA LYS A 906 18.24 -65.55 -15.87
C LYS A 906 18.46 -65.50 -17.39
N ALA A 907 18.23 -64.35 -18.03
CA ALA A 907 18.46 -64.17 -19.45
C ALA A 907 19.96 -64.20 -19.82
N LEU A 908 20.83 -63.64 -18.96
CA LEU A 908 22.28 -63.72 -19.10
C LEU A 908 22.77 -65.16 -18.91
N ASP A 909 22.33 -65.85 -17.86
CA ASP A 909 22.55 -67.28 -17.63
C ASP A 909 22.16 -68.15 -18.83
N ASN A 910 21.00 -67.88 -19.43
CA ASN A 910 20.50 -68.60 -20.59
C ASN A 910 21.30 -68.28 -21.87
N ARG A 911 21.80 -67.04 -22.02
CA ARG A 911 22.75 -66.67 -23.07
C ARG A 911 24.11 -67.33 -22.86
N MET A 912 24.60 -67.41 -21.62
CA MET A 912 25.86 -68.09 -21.26
C MET A 912 25.77 -69.59 -21.59
N LYS A 913 24.72 -70.27 -21.11
CA LYS A 913 24.38 -71.67 -21.47
C LYS A 913 24.10 -71.87 -22.97
N GLY A 914 23.84 -70.80 -23.71
CA GLY A 914 23.77 -70.77 -25.17
C GLY A 914 25.15 -70.72 -25.80
N LEU A 915 26.00 -69.80 -25.34
CA LEU A 915 27.41 -69.68 -25.74
C LEU A 915 28.19 -70.97 -25.44
N ASP A 916 28.01 -71.60 -24.28
CA ASP A 916 28.61 -72.90 -23.93
C ASP A 916 28.27 -73.98 -24.98
N LYS A 917 27.02 -74.01 -25.44
CA LYS A 917 26.55 -74.96 -26.47
C LYS A 917 27.10 -74.60 -27.85
N PHE A 918 27.18 -73.32 -28.19
CA PHE A 918 27.82 -72.88 -29.43
C PHE A 918 29.32 -73.19 -29.42
N GLU A 919 30.02 -72.98 -28.31
CA GLU A 919 31.44 -73.32 -28.18
C GLU A 919 31.66 -74.83 -28.26
N ALA A 920 30.84 -75.65 -27.58
CA ALA A 920 30.85 -77.10 -27.74
C ALA A 920 30.59 -77.53 -29.19
N SER A 921 29.67 -76.86 -29.90
CA SER A 921 29.42 -77.12 -31.33
C SER A 921 30.61 -76.73 -32.21
N LEU A 922 31.30 -75.62 -31.90
CA LEU A 922 32.49 -75.16 -32.60
C LEU A 922 33.70 -76.08 -32.33
N ARG A 923 33.85 -76.60 -31.10
CA ARG A 923 34.82 -77.64 -30.76
C ARG A 923 34.55 -78.92 -31.56
N ASN A 924 33.31 -79.40 -31.62
CA ASN A 924 32.93 -80.55 -32.46
C ASN A 924 33.19 -80.31 -33.96
N VAL A 925 32.96 -79.11 -34.48
CA VAL A 925 33.28 -78.72 -35.86
C VAL A 925 34.80 -78.65 -36.08
N ALA A 926 35.57 -78.18 -35.09
CA ALA A 926 37.04 -78.15 -35.16
C ALA A 926 37.64 -79.57 -35.11
N GLU A 927 37.13 -80.45 -34.24
CA GLU A 927 37.53 -81.86 -34.14
C GLU A 927 37.19 -82.63 -35.42
N THR A 928 35.98 -82.48 -35.95
CA THR A 928 35.61 -83.12 -37.23
C THR A 928 36.46 -82.57 -38.38
N LYS A 929 36.72 -81.26 -38.45
CA LYS A 929 37.67 -80.65 -39.42
C LYS A 929 39.10 -81.18 -39.27
N GLN A 930 39.56 -81.42 -38.04
CA GLN A 930 40.86 -82.06 -37.78
C GLN A 930 40.85 -83.54 -38.22
N GLY A 931 39.74 -84.25 -38.02
CA GLY A 931 39.51 -85.60 -38.52
C GLY A 931 39.50 -85.69 -40.05
N TRP A 932 38.87 -84.73 -40.74
CA TRP A 932 38.94 -84.58 -42.19
C TRP A 932 40.37 -84.32 -42.67
N LYS A 933 41.12 -83.42 -42.01
CA LYS A 933 42.55 -83.20 -42.31
C LYS A 933 43.39 -84.47 -42.13
N LYS A 934 43.20 -85.21 -41.03
CA LYS A 934 43.88 -86.51 -40.79
C LYS A 934 43.55 -87.52 -41.89
N LYS A 935 42.27 -87.63 -42.31
CA LYS A 935 41.85 -88.49 -43.43
C LYS A 935 42.45 -88.05 -44.76
N LEU A 936 42.54 -86.74 -45.02
CA LEU A 936 43.16 -86.19 -46.23
C LEU A 936 44.65 -86.56 -46.29
N ILE A 937 45.41 -86.32 -45.21
CA ILE A 937 46.84 -86.68 -45.12
C ILE A 937 47.06 -88.19 -45.33
N VAL A 938 46.18 -89.05 -44.79
CA VAL A 938 46.23 -90.49 -45.06
C VAL A 938 45.95 -90.81 -46.54
N LYS A 939 45.01 -90.11 -47.19
CA LYS A 939 44.73 -90.29 -48.63
C LYS A 939 45.80 -89.69 -49.54
N GLU A 940 46.47 -88.62 -49.14
CA GLU A 940 47.66 -88.10 -49.80
C GLU A 940 48.80 -89.11 -49.71
N GLY A 941 49.05 -89.69 -48.52
CA GLY A 941 50.02 -90.77 -48.34
C GLY A 941 49.68 -92.06 -49.12
N GLU A 942 48.40 -92.45 -49.21
CA GLU A 942 47.96 -93.54 -50.08
C GLU A 942 48.18 -93.21 -51.57
N LEU A 943 47.89 -91.98 -52.00
CA LEU A 943 48.12 -91.53 -53.39
C LEU A 943 49.61 -91.48 -53.74
N ASP A 944 50.47 -91.05 -52.82
CA ASP A 944 51.92 -91.03 -53.02
C ASP A 944 52.53 -92.44 -52.98
N ALA A 945 52.01 -93.34 -52.16
CA ALA A 945 52.35 -94.77 -52.23
C ALA A 945 51.90 -95.41 -53.56
N LEU A 946 50.72 -95.05 -54.08
CA LEU A 946 50.24 -95.49 -55.39
C LEU A 946 51.04 -94.88 -56.55
N ARG A 947 51.49 -93.62 -56.43
CA ARG A 947 52.42 -92.98 -57.38
C ARG A 947 53.75 -93.71 -57.41
N ALA A 948 54.38 -93.90 -56.25
CA ALA A 948 55.62 -94.66 -56.13
C ALA A 948 55.50 -96.08 -56.70
N HIS A 949 54.39 -96.78 -56.43
CA HIS A 949 54.14 -98.09 -57.01
C HIS A 949 53.92 -98.05 -58.54
N ASN A 950 53.33 -96.98 -59.07
CA ASN A 950 53.19 -96.78 -60.51
C ASN A 950 54.54 -96.44 -61.17
N ASP A 951 55.40 -95.66 -60.51
CA ASP A 951 56.77 -95.42 -60.96
C ASP A 951 57.62 -96.70 -60.91
N ASP A 952 57.48 -97.53 -59.88
CA ASP A 952 58.06 -98.88 -59.81
C ASP A 952 57.55 -99.77 -60.95
N LEU A 953 56.25 -99.73 -61.27
CA LEU A 953 55.68 -100.46 -62.41
C LEU A 953 56.18 -99.91 -63.75
N LEU A 954 56.39 -98.60 -63.89
CA LEU A 954 57.02 -97.99 -65.07
C LEU A 954 58.51 -98.37 -65.18
N ILE A 955 59.22 -98.51 -64.06
CA ILE A 955 60.59 -99.04 -64.00
C ILE A 955 60.59 -100.52 -64.39
N GLN A 956 59.66 -101.33 -63.89
CA GLN A 956 59.50 -102.74 -64.28
C GLN A 956 59.12 -102.88 -65.76
N ILE A 957 58.28 -102.01 -66.32
CA ILE A 957 57.97 -101.97 -67.77
C ILE A 957 59.21 -101.56 -68.59
N ARG A 958 60.04 -100.63 -68.10
CA ARG A 958 61.34 -100.27 -68.71
C ARG A 958 62.35 -101.43 -68.62
N GLN A 959 62.31 -102.22 -67.56
CA GLN A 959 63.12 -103.44 -67.40
C GLN A 959 62.62 -104.57 -68.32
N LEU A 960 61.31 -104.80 -68.42
CA LEU A 960 60.71 -105.77 -69.35
C LEU A 960 60.98 -105.41 -70.81
N ARG A 961 61.00 -104.11 -71.16
CA ARG A 961 61.49 -103.61 -72.46
C ARG A 961 63.00 -103.77 -72.69
N ARG A 962 63.78 -104.06 -71.64
CA ARG A 962 65.22 -104.39 -71.73
C ARG A 962 65.49 -105.90 -71.70
N THR A 963 64.56 -106.72 -71.21
CA THR A 963 64.68 -108.19 -71.18
C THR A 963 63.95 -108.88 -72.33
N SER A 964 63.44 -108.15 -73.33
CA SER A 964 62.72 -108.71 -74.48
C SER A 964 63.64 -109.22 -75.61
N SER A 965 64.90 -109.56 -75.31
CA SER A 965 65.86 -110.18 -76.24
C SER A 965 66.28 -111.55 -75.68
N GLY A 966 65.53 -112.59 -76.04
CA GLY A 966 65.75 -113.95 -75.56
C GLY A 966 64.50 -114.81 -75.67
N GLU A 967 64.30 -115.45 -76.83
CA GLU A 967 63.28 -116.49 -77.00
C GLU A 967 63.63 -117.75 -76.19
N GLY A 968 62.64 -118.55 -75.79
CA GLY A 968 62.91 -119.93 -75.33
C GLY A 968 61.99 -120.59 -74.30
N VAL A 969 61.09 -119.86 -73.60
CA VAL A 969 60.23 -120.48 -72.54
C VAL A 969 58.77 -120.01 -72.61
N ALA A 970 58.13 -120.19 -73.77
CA ALA A 970 56.80 -119.63 -74.06
C ALA A 970 55.61 -120.38 -73.42
N ALA A 971 55.60 -121.72 -73.40
CA ALA A 971 54.37 -122.49 -73.11
C ALA A 971 54.03 -122.62 -71.60
N GLY A 972 55.02 -122.85 -70.74
CA GLY A 972 54.81 -123.14 -69.31
C GLY A 972 54.58 -121.90 -68.42
N THR A 973 54.76 -120.71 -68.97
CA THR A 973 54.56 -119.41 -68.33
C THR A 973 53.18 -118.85 -68.66
N GLU A 974 52.72 -119.02 -69.90
CA GLU A 974 51.46 -118.45 -70.38
C GLU A 974 50.24 -118.97 -69.61
N ILE A 975 50.10 -120.29 -69.42
CA ILE A 975 49.00 -120.89 -68.63
C ILE A 975 48.98 -120.36 -67.19
N ARG A 976 50.15 -120.20 -66.54
CA ARG A 976 50.25 -119.60 -65.21
C ARG A 976 49.93 -118.11 -65.22
N SER A 977 50.28 -117.38 -66.27
CA SER A 977 49.90 -115.96 -66.44
C SER A 977 48.39 -115.79 -66.65
N LEU A 978 47.74 -116.71 -67.36
CA LEU A 978 46.29 -116.73 -67.57
C LEU A 978 45.55 -117.09 -66.28
N SER A 979 46.02 -118.09 -65.52
CA SER A 979 45.49 -118.41 -64.19
C SER A 979 45.68 -117.25 -63.20
N ALA A 980 46.84 -116.58 -63.20
CA ALA A 980 47.08 -115.41 -62.37
C ALA A 980 46.25 -114.17 -62.81
N ARG A 981 45.98 -114.01 -64.11
CA ARG A 981 45.03 -113.01 -64.62
C ARG A 981 43.60 -113.33 -64.20
N ALA A 982 43.18 -114.59 -64.28
CA ALA A 982 41.87 -115.03 -63.81
C ALA A 982 41.68 -114.76 -62.31
N GLN A 983 42.63 -115.17 -61.46
CA GLN A 983 42.58 -114.89 -60.02
C GLN A 983 42.67 -113.39 -59.69
N ASN A 984 43.40 -112.58 -60.48
CA ASN A 984 43.37 -111.12 -60.30
C ASN A 984 42.07 -110.48 -60.83
N ALA A 985 41.42 -111.06 -61.83
CA ALA A 985 40.09 -110.65 -62.27
C ALA A 985 39.03 -111.01 -61.21
N GLU A 986 39.07 -112.23 -60.64
CA GLU A 986 38.26 -112.62 -59.49
C GLU A 986 38.48 -111.69 -58.29
N ARG A 987 39.73 -111.44 -57.88
CA ARG A 987 40.00 -110.50 -56.77
C ARG A 987 39.55 -109.07 -57.06
N ARG A 988 39.64 -108.62 -58.32
CA ARG A 988 39.09 -107.31 -58.73
C ARG A 988 37.56 -107.29 -58.74
N LEU A 989 36.92 -108.38 -59.16
CA LEU A 989 35.46 -108.55 -59.11
C LEU A 989 34.99 -108.61 -57.65
N GLN A 990 35.62 -109.40 -56.80
CA GLN A 990 35.36 -109.49 -55.37
C GLN A 990 35.55 -108.13 -54.68
N ASN A 991 36.62 -107.39 -55.00
CA ASN A 991 36.83 -106.05 -54.46
C ASN A 991 35.81 -105.04 -54.99
N ALA A 992 35.41 -105.13 -56.27
CA ALA A 992 34.35 -104.30 -56.84
C ALA A 992 32.97 -104.61 -56.23
N GLN A 993 32.66 -105.89 -55.98
CA GLN A 993 31.47 -106.35 -55.28
C GLN A 993 31.47 -105.89 -53.81
N ASN A 994 32.60 -105.99 -53.11
CA ASN A 994 32.74 -105.47 -51.74
C ASN A 994 32.63 -103.93 -51.69
N GLN A 995 33.13 -103.22 -52.71
CA GLN A 995 32.98 -101.77 -52.82
C GLN A 995 31.55 -101.36 -53.20
N LEU A 996 30.87 -102.14 -54.05
CA LEU A 996 29.47 -101.97 -54.40
C LEU A 996 28.58 -102.21 -53.18
N ALA A 997 28.74 -103.34 -52.48
CA ALA A 997 28.01 -103.64 -51.25
C ALA A 997 28.26 -102.57 -50.16
N ALA A 998 29.49 -102.08 -50.00
CA ALA A 998 29.79 -100.98 -49.08
C ALA A 998 29.26 -99.61 -49.55
N ALA A 999 28.95 -99.44 -50.83
CA ALA A 999 28.28 -98.24 -51.36
C ALA A 999 26.75 -98.37 -51.22
N GLU A 1000 26.18 -99.55 -51.47
CA GLU A 1000 24.77 -99.89 -51.25
C GLU A 1000 24.41 -99.81 -49.77
N GLU A 1001 25.26 -100.32 -48.86
CA GLU A 1001 25.06 -100.20 -47.41
C GLU A 1001 25.11 -98.73 -46.97
N ARG A 1002 26.03 -97.92 -47.52
CA ARG A 1002 26.07 -96.47 -47.24
C ARG A 1002 24.86 -95.74 -47.80
N PHE A 1003 24.41 -96.11 -48.99
CA PHE A 1003 23.21 -95.54 -49.62
C PHE A 1003 21.96 -95.92 -48.84
N SER A 1004 21.86 -97.16 -48.36
CA SER A 1004 20.81 -97.65 -47.46
C SER A 1004 20.83 -96.88 -46.13
N GLN A 1005 21.97 -96.81 -45.43
CA GLN A 1005 22.10 -96.03 -44.18
C GLN A 1005 21.82 -94.53 -44.39
N GLN A 1006 22.12 -93.96 -45.55
CA GLN A 1006 21.80 -92.56 -45.87
C GLN A 1006 20.31 -92.38 -46.24
N SER A 1007 19.70 -93.36 -46.91
CA SER A 1007 18.26 -93.41 -47.18
C SER A 1007 17.45 -93.54 -45.89
N GLU A 1008 17.84 -94.44 -44.97
CA GLU A 1008 17.26 -94.56 -43.63
C GLU A 1008 17.39 -93.27 -42.82
N ARG A 1009 18.56 -92.61 -42.87
CA ARG A 1009 18.75 -91.31 -42.20
C ARG A 1009 17.84 -90.24 -42.79
N ASN A 1010 17.75 -90.15 -44.11
CA ASN A 1010 16.86 -89.24 -44.82
C ASN A 1010 15.39 -89.49 -44.43
N ALA A 1011 14.90 -90.73 -44.56
CA ALA A 1011 13.55 -91.12 -44.14
C ALA A 1011 13.30 -90.83 -42.65
N SER A 1012 14.27 -91.10 -41.76
CA SER A 1012 14.17 -90.76 -40.33
C SER A 1012 14.15 -89.26 -40.05
N SER A 1013 14.62 -88.43 -40.99
CA SER A 1013 14.56 -86.97 -40.92
C SER A 1013 13.26 -86.43 -41.52
N GLU A 1014 12.79 -87.06 -42.60
CA GLU A 1014 11.55 -86.79 -43.30
C GLU A 1014 10.35 -87.08 -42.41
N ILE A 1015 10.32 -88.23 -41.72
CA ILE A 1015 9.32 -88.55 -40.66
C ILE A 1015 9.34 -87.49 -39.54
N LYS A 1016 10.52 -86.96 -39.16
CA LYS A 1016 10.64 -85.87 -38.17
C LYS A 1016 10.26 -84.50 -38.74
N TRP A 1017 10.28 -84.30 -40.05
CA TRP A 1017 9.75 -83.11 -40.71
C TRP A 1017 8.23 -83.21 -40.82
N GLU A 1018 7.68 -84.31 -41.33
CA GLU A 1018 6.25 -84.60 -41.33
C GLU A 1018 5.62 -84.44 -39.95
N ALA A 1019 6.23 -85.00 -38.90
CA ALA A 1019 5.71 -84.89 -37.54
C ALA A 1019 5.61 -83.42 -37.08
N ARG A 1020 6.61 -82.59 -37.40
CA ARG A 1020 6.60 -81.15 -37.10
C ARG A 1020 5.62 -80.39 -37.98
N VAL A 1021 5.48 -80.74 -39.27
CA VAL A 1021 4.48 -80.15 -40.17
C VAL A 1021 3.07 -80.46 -39.65
N LYS A 1022 2.77 -81.72 -39.31
CA LYS A 1022 1.50 -82.15 -38.71
C LYS A 1022 1.23 -81.46 -37.36
N GLU A 1023 2.27 -81.22 -36.55
CA GLU A 1023 2.14 -80.43 -35.32
C GLU A 1023 1.83 -78.95 -35.61
N TYR A 1024 2.50 -78.32 -36.57
CA TYR A 1024 2.22 -76.94 -36.98
C TYR A 1024 0.81 -76.81 -37.59
N GLU A 1025 0.40 -77.73 -38.46
CA GLU A 1025 -0.97 -77.79 -38.97
C GLU A 1025 -2.01 -77.92 -37.84
N ALA A 1026 -1.75 -78.78 -36.85
CA ALA A 1026 -2.65 -78.94 -35.70
C ALA A 1026 -2.72 -77.65 -34.86
N ARG A 1027 -1.60 -76.95 -34.66
CA ARG A 1027 -1.54 -75.65 -33.97
C ARG A 1027 -2.27 -74.56 -34.76
N VAL A 1028 -2.12 -74.50 -36.09
CA VAL A 1028 -2.85 -73.57 -36.97
C VAL A 1028 -4.34 -73.85 -36.95
N LYS A 1029 -4.76 -75.12 -37.10
CA LYS A 1029 -6.18 -75.53 -37.00
C LYS A 1029 -6.77 -75.18 -35.63
N ALA A 1030 -6.05 -75.41 -34.54
CA ALA A 1030 -6.49 -75.01 -33.19
C ALA A 1030 -6.62 -73.48 -33.02
N ALA A 1031 -5.70 -72.71 -33.61
CA ALA A 1031 -5.78 -71.24 -33.62
C ALA A 1031 -6.96 -70.73 -34.46
N GLU A 1032 -7.18 -71.30 -35.65
CA GLU A 1032 -8.36 -71.01 -36.47
C GLU A 1032 -9.66 -71.32 -35.73
N GLU A 1033 -9.77 -72.47 -35.06
CA GLU A 1033 -10.95 -72.81 -34.27
C GLU A 1033 -11.13 -71.87 -33.08
N LYS A 1034 -10.05 -71.42 -32.42
CA LYS A 1034 -10.12 -70.40 -31.37
C LYS A 1034 -10.69 -69.09 -31.92
N VAL A 1035 -10.20 -68.62 -33.07
CA VAL A 1035 -10.73 -67.43 -33.75
C VAL A 1035 -12.18 -67.63 -34.22
N LYS A 1036 -12.57 -68.84 -34.67
CA LYS A 1036 -13.96 -69.17 -35.02
C LYS A 1036 -14.87 -69.12 -33.78
N ARG A 1037 -14.45 -69.66 -32.63
CA ARG A 1037 -15.17 -69.57 -31.34
C ARG A 1037 -15.26 -68.13 -30.84
N GLU A 1038 -14.19 -67.34 -30.94
CA GLU A 1038 -14.17 -65.93 -30.53
C GLU A 1038 -15.05 -65.06 -31.42
N ARG A 1039 -15.05 -65.28 -32.75
CA ARG A 1039 -15.99 -64.63 -33.68
C ARG A 1039 -17.44 -65.03 -33.41
N GLN A 1040 -17.70 -66.29 -33.06
CA GLN A 1040 -19.04 -66.75 -32.71
C GLN A 1040 -19.53 -66.12 -31.40
N GLY A 1041 -18.73 -66.16 -30.33
CA GLY A 1041 -19.04 -65.49 -29.06
C GLY A 1041 -19.05 -63.96 -29.14
N ALA A 1042 -18.47 -63.35 -30.18
CA ALA A 1042 -18.65 -61.93 -30.50
C ALA A 1042 -19.99 -61.67 -31.21
N LYS A 1043 -20.40 -62.53 -32.16
CA LYS A 1043 -21.74 -62.48 -32.78
C LYS A 1043 -22.87 -62.70 -31.79
N GLU A 1044 -22.70 -63.63 -30.85
CA GLU A 1044 -23.69 -63.92 -29.81
C GLU A 1044 -23.87 -62.71 -28.89
N ARG A 1045 -22.77 -62.12 -28.38
CA ARG A 1045 -22.85 -60.85 -27.63
C ARG A 1045 -23.41 -59.68 -28.43
N ALA A 1046 -23.14 -59.60 -29.72
CA ALA A 1046 -23.75 -58.59 -30.59
C ALA A 1046 -25.27 -58.80 -30.72
N ALA A 1047 -25.73 -60.04 -30.90
CA ALA A 1047 -27.15 -60.38 -30.95
C ALA A 1047 -27.85 -60.19 -29.59
N GLU A 1048 -27.18 -60.46 -28.47
CA GLU A 1048 -27.66 -60.14 -27.12
C GLU A 1048 -27.83 -58.63 -26.94
N LEU A 1049 -26.84 -57.82 -27.34
CA LEU A 1049 -26.92 -56.36 -27.30
C LEU A 1049 -28.00 -55.81 -28.23
N GLU A 1050 -28.14 -56.32 -29.45
CA GLU A 1050 -29.26 -55.98 -30.35
C GLU A 1050 -30.63 -56.31 -29.73
N ASN A 1051 -30.76 -57.46 -29.07
CA ASN A 1051 -32.01 -57.85 -28.41
C ASN A 1051 -32.28 -57.02 -27.15
N ALA A 1052 -31.23 -56.59 -26.43
CA ALA A 1052 -31.34 -55.64 -25.32
C ALA A 1052 -31.77 -54.25 -25.82
N ILE A 1053 -31.19 -53.75 -26.91
CA ILE A 1053 -31.61 -52.51 -27.58
C ILE A 1053 -33.08 -52.61 -28.01
N LYS A 1054 -33.47 -53.67 -28.72
CA LYS A 1054 -34.87 -53.92 -29.12
C LYS A 1054 -35.81 -54.14 -27.94
N SER A 1055 -35.31 -54.42 -26.74
CA SER A 1055 -36.10 -54.46 -25.50
C SER A 1055 -36.28 -53.05 -24.91
N LEU A 1056 -35.18 -52.29 -24.83
CA LEU A 1056 -35.14 -50.90 -24.37
C LEU A 1056 -35.97 -49.98 -25.27
N GLU A 1057 -35.89 -50.12 -26.59
CA GLU A 1057 -36.74 -49.41 -27.57
C GLU A 1057 -38.23 -49.65 -27.28
N ARG A 1058 -38.63 -50.90 -27.04
CA ARG A 1058 -40.02 -51.24 -26.68
C ARG A 1058 -40.40 -50.74 -25.28
N GLN A 1059 -39.47 -50.61 -24.34
CA GLN A 1059 -39.72 -49.97 -23.04
C GLN A 1059 -39.92 -48.46 -23.22
N LEU A 1060 -39.04 -47.82 -23.99
CA LEU A 1060 -39.09 -46.40 -24.31
C LEU A 1060 -40.35 -46.03 -25.13
N GLU A 1061 -40.82 -46.91 -26.01
CA GLU A 1061 -42.15 -46.78 -26.63
C GLU A 1061 -43.31 -46.85 -25.64
N ARG A 1062 -43.27 -47.77 -24.66
CA ARG A 1062 -44.31 -47.87 -23.64
C ARG A 1062 -44.31 -46.65 -22.73
N GLU A 1063 -43.14 -46.13 -22.35
CA GLU A 1063 -43.03 -44.92 -21.56
C GLU A 1063 -43.34 -43.66 -22.38
N ARG A 1064 -43.07 -43.61 -23.69
CA ARG A 1064 -43.61 -42.57 -24.59
C ARG A 1064 -45.14 -42.61 -24.66
N LYS A 1065 -45.74 -43.80 -24.76
CA LYS A 1065 -47.20 -43.99 -24.75
C LYS A 1065 -47.83 -43.60 -23.40
N ARG A 1066 -47.21 -43.95 -22.27
CA ARG A 1066 -47.58 -43.47 -20.94
C ARG A 1066 -47.43 -41.97 -20.79
N SER A 1067 -46.32 -41.40 -21.26
CA SER A 1067 -46.08 -39.95 -21.22
C SER A 1067 -47.14 -39.21 -22.05
N ALA A 1068 -47.49 -39.71 -23.23
CA ALA A 1068 -48.56 -39.16 -24.07
C ALA A 1068 -49.92 -39.20 -23.36
N GLN A 1069 -50.27 -40.34 -22.75
CA GLN A 1069 -51.49 -40.50 -21.94
C GLN A 1069 -51.48 -39.60 -20.69
N LEU A 1070 -50.32 -39.37 -20.08
CA LEU A 1070 -50.17 -38.45 -18.94
C LEU A 1070 -50.28 -36.98 -19.37
N THR A 1071 -49.79 -36.59 -20.55
CA THR A 1071 -50.07 -35.25 -21.11
C THR A 1071 -51.54 -35.09 -21.47
N GLU A 1072 -52.17 -36.08 -22.09
CA GLU A 1072 -53.60 -36.08 -22.40
C GLU A 1072 -54.47 -35.95 -21.12
N LEU A 1073 -54.15 -36.69 -20.06
CA LEU A 1073 -54.78 -36.55 -18.74
C LEU A 1073 -54.47 -35.20 -18.08
N ASN A 1074 -53.27 -34.65 -18.24
CA ASN A 1074 -52.90 -33.34 -17.69
C ASN A 1074 -53.64 -32.21 -18.41
N ASP A 1075 -53.80 -32.29 -19.74
CA ASP A 1075 -54.57 -31.33 -20.52
C ASP A 1075 -56.07 -31.42 -20.23
N LEU A 1076 -56.62 -32.62 -20.04
CA LEU A 1076 -57.97 -32.81 -19.50
C LEU A 1076 -58.12 -32.21 -18.09
N ASN A 1077 -57.09 -32.31 -17.23
CA ASN A 1077 -57.13 -31.76 -15.88
C ASN A 1077 -57.00 -30.22 -15.86
N LYS A 1078 -56.25 -29.63 -16.81
CA LYS A 1078 -56.22 -28.17 -17.03
C LYS A 1078 -57.59 -27.62 -17.43
N VAL A 1079 -58.35 -28.35 -18.25
CA VAL A 1079 -59.73 -27.98 -18.62
C VAL A 1079 -60.67 -27.99 -17.40
N ASN A 1080 -60.47 -28.92 -16.45
CA ASN A 1080 -61.29 -29.00 -15.24
C ASN A 1080 -60.90 -28.01 -14.12
N LEU A 1081 -59.76 -27.32 -14.20
CA LEU A 1081 -59.33 -26.31 -13.23
C LEU A 1081 -59.79 -24.88 -13.59
N GLY A 1082 -60.71 -24.76 -14.56
CA GLY A 1082 -61.34 -23.50 -15.00
C GLY A 1082 -62.80 -23.34 -14.56
N SER A 1083 -63.20 -23.94 -13.44
CA SER A 1083 -64.56 -23.87 -12.85
C SER A 1083 -64.53 -23.68 -11.34
#